data_AF-A0A673CX74-F1
#
_entry.id   AF-A0A673CX74-F1
#
_cell.length_a   1.000
_cell.length_b   1.000
_cell.length_c   1.000
_cell.angle_alpha   90.00
_cell.angle_beta   90.00
_cell.angle_gamma   90.00
#
_symmetry.space_group_name_H-M   'P 1'
#
loop_
_entity.id
_entity.type
_entity.pdbx_description
1 polymer ?
#
loop_
_entity_poly.entity_id
_entity_poly.type
_entity_poly.pdbx_seq_one_letter_code
_entity_poly.pdbx_strand_id
1 'polypeptide(L)'
;MQRILFAIGSETCQSLIGNISHNTMGSAAVPHMSIDKLFPALLECFGIILCGYIAGRADIITESQAKGLGNFVSKFALPALLFKNMVLLDFGNVIWAFLWSVLVAKVTVFVLVCVLTLMVASPENRYSKAGLYAIFATQSNDFALGYPIVDALYRSTYPEYLQYIYLVAPVSLMLLNPIGFALCEVQRWRQATHPQHSTSSIVGVVILQVLKNPIVFMVIVGIISHFALGQQIPAVLSEFIDGLANSFGGAALFYLGLTMVGQLRKLTRDTGVALILLITAKLLVMPLVCKDMVDILDVGVNSTSSNHTSLSNFAFLYGVFPTAPSVAIYAGHYNMELEVVTSGMVISTFLSAPIMYVSAWLLTIPLMDPTPLVTELENVSFNISIVSLVALVWTIAVMLLSRKFNRLPHLFALNLFLAQFLVCVSMILWNFLVKQEDNLVGKMITFTLLYGSLYSTYIWTGLIPLCLALTNRDDLLRLRPGVFMILGWGVPFLMVGSLLVTGERTDTIDSAFFYGKAQVEKRLQLAFCFSFLYFSCFVSFICQGQDTVGTLCDGQQQMSSSSEQPLNLPPPGLQPVDDKQTVRHVLLCLLLIVSLLANLSSCLWWLFNKDPGRLYLELQFFCAVANYGQWRRMCEDKL
;
A
#
# COMPACT_ATOMS: atom_id res chain seq x y z
N MET A 1 0.30 -12.03 -1.58
CA MET A 1 0.59 -12.56 -0.23
C MET A 1 1.08 -14.01 -0.28
N GLN A 2 0.33 -14.97 -0.81
CA GLN A 2 0.82 -16.35 -1.01
C GLN A 2 2.19 -16.42 -1.72
N ARG A 3 2.41 -15.61 -2.77
CA ARG A 3 3.71 -15.51 -3.46
C ARG A 3 4.90 -15.17 -2.55
N ILE A 4 4.68 -14.34 -1.52
CA ILE A 4 5.71 -13.98 -0.54
C ILE A 4 5.99 -15.17 0.37
N LEU A 5 4.96 -15.81 0.90
CA LEU A 5 5.11 -16.97 1.77
C LEU A 5 5.86 -18.09 1.06
N PHE A 6 5.55 -18.35 -0.22
CA PHE A 6 6.31 -19.30 -1.05
C PHE A 6 7.74 -18.89 -1.40
N ALA A 7 8.09 -17.62 -1.21
CA ALA A 7 9.45 -17.12 -1.42
C ALA A 7 10.30 -17.21 -0.14
N ILE A 8 9.69 -17.29 1.05
CA ILE A 8 10.38 -17.33 2.36
C ILE A 8 10.64 -18.78 2.83
N GLY A 9 10.72 -19.76 1.93
CA GLY A 9 10.77 -21.20 2.27
C GLY A 9 11.86 -21.63 3.30
N SER A 10 11.76 -22.86 3.80
CA SER A 10 12.53 -23.42 4.93
C SER A 10 14.04 -23.11 4.96
N GLU A 11 14.79 -23.30 3.86
CA GLU A 11 16.25 -23.04 3.83
C GLU A 11 16.59 -21.54 3.97
N THR A 12 15.71 -20.68 3.45
CA THR A 12 15.78 -19.23 3.53
C THR A 12 15.72 -18.77 4.99
N CYS A 13 14.80 -19.36 5.78
CA CYS A 13 14.69 -19.11 7.21
C CYS A 13 15.87 -19.70 7.99
N GLN A 14 16.33 -20.91 7.66
CA GLN A 14 17.51 -21.51 8.32
C GLN A 14 18.81 -20.74 8.06
N SER A 15 19.01 -20.19 6.86
CA SER A 15 20.15 -19.31 6.54
C SER A 15 20.05 -17.95 7.26
N LEU A 16 18.84 -17.34 7.30
CA LEU A 16 18.57 -16.11 8.07
C LEU A 16 18.88 -16.31 9.56
N ILE A 17 18.45 -17.44 10.14
CA ILE A 17 18.67 -17.78 11.55
C ILE A 17 20.13 -18.18 11.78
N GLY A 18 20.75 -18.92 10.86
CA GLY A 18 22.14 -19.35 10.92
C GLY A 18 23.13 -18.17 11.02
N ASN A 19 22.93 -17.13 10.21
CA ASN A 19 23.76 -15.91 10.27
C ASN A 19 23.54 -15.06 11.54
N ILE A 20 22.37 -15.15 12.19
CA ILE A 20 22.08 -14.42 13.44
C ILE A 20 22.61 -15.20 14.66
N SER A 21 22.49 -16.54 14.63
CA SER A 21 22.94 -17.43 15.71
C SER A 21 24.46 -17.39 15.94
N HIS A 22 25.24 -17.11 14.90
CA HIS A 22 26.69 -16.90 15.04
C HIS A 22 27.06 -15.62 15.82
N ASN A 23 26.11 -14.68 16.02
CA ASN A 23 26.30 -13.43 16.75
C ASN A 23 25.62 -13.40 18.13
N THR A 24 24.88 -14.44 18.53
CA THR A 24 24.08 -14.44 19.77
C THR A 24 24.23 -15.75 20.56
N MET A 25 25.45 -16.06 21.00
CA MET A 25 25.63 -16.93 22.17
C MET A 25 25.42 -16.11 23.45
N GLY A 26 24.16 -16.00 23.87
CA GLY A 26 23.77 -15.34 25.12
C GLY A 26 22.27 -15.47 25.39
N SER A 27 21.91 -16.41 26.26
CA SER A 27 20.55 -16.73 26.69
C SER A 27 19.83 -15.52 27.31
N ALA A 28 18.81 -15.00 26.62
CA ALA A 28 17.66 -14.33 27.21
C ALA A 28 16.51 -14.42 26.19
N ALA A 29 15.38 -15.01 26.57
CA ALA A 29 14.20 -15.12 25.73
C ALA A 29 13.73 -13.70 25.34
N VAL A 30 13.91 -13.33 24.07
CA VAL A 30 13.43 -12.05 23.54
C VAL A 30 11.90 -12.13 23.51
N PRO A 31 11.18 -11.18 24.14
CA PRO A 31 9.73 -11.27 24.20
C PRO A 31 9.15 -11.13 22.79
N HIS A 32 8.39 -12.13 22.37
CA HIS A 32 7.84 -12.22 21.01
C HIS A 32 6.74 -11.15 20.79
N MET A 33 6.66 -10.63 19.57
CA MET A 33 5.59 -9.75 19.12
C MET A 33 4.26 -10.53 19.05
N SER A 34 3.17 -9.97 19.58
CA SER A 34 1.86 -10.66 19.65
C SER A 34 1.10 -10.62 18.32
N ILE A 35 1.55 -11.42 17.34
CA ILE A 35 0.93 -11.47 16.00
C ILE A 35 -0.53 -11.94 16.02
N ASP A 36 -0.90 -12.78 16.98
CA ASP A 36 -2.25 -13.34 17.12
C ASP A 36 -3.32 -12.26 17.35
N LYS A 37 -2.91 -11.12 17.92
CA LYS A 37 -3.79 -9.98 18.19
C LYS A 37 -3.91 -9.03 16.99
N LEU A 38 -2.99 -9.12 16.02
CA LEU A 38 -2.98 -8.23 14.86
C LEU A 38 -4.18 -8.48 13.95
N PHE A 39 -4.50 -9.74 13.64
CA PHE A 39 -5.62 -10.06 12.75
C PHE A 39 -6.97 -9.57 13.31
N PRO A 40 -7.32 -9.81 14.59
CA PRO A 40 -8.49 -9.19 15.22
C PRO A 40 -8.50 -7.66 15.14
N ALA A 41 -7.38 -7.00 15.41
CA ALA A 41 -7.30 -5.53 15.36
C ALA A 41 -7.49 -4.98 13.94
N LEU A 42 -6.96 -5.66 12.92
CA LEU A 42 -7.21 -5.32 11.52
C LEU A 42 -8.68 -5.56 11.15
N LEU A 43 -9.26 -6.67 11.59
CA LEU A 43 -10.67 -6.98 11.34
C LEU A 43 -11.59 -5.94 11.98
N GLU A 44 -11.29 -5.50 13.21
CA GLU A 44 -12.01 -4.42 13.89
C GLU A 44 -11.90 -3.11 13.09
N CYS A 45 -10.67 -2.67 12.80
CA CYS A 45 -10.41 -1.42 12.08
C CYS A 45 -11.13 -1.38 10.72
N PHE A 46 -10.90 -2.39 9.88
CA PHE A 46 -11.44 -2.45 8.53
C PHE A 46 -12.92 -2.83 8.51
N GLY A 47 -13.41 -3.57 9.51
CA GLY A 47 -14.82 -3.86 9.70
C GLY A 47 -15.63 -2.60 9.97
N ILE A 48 -15.16 -1.73 10.88
CA ILE A 48 -15.81 -0.45 11.16
C ILE A 48 -15.79 0.48 9.93
N ILE A 49 -14.65 0.54 9.21
CA ILE A 49 -14.56 1.28 7.94
C ILE A 49 -15.58 0.74 6.92
N LEU A 50 -15.73 -0.57 6.80
CA LEU A 50 -16.70 -1.19 5.90
C LEU A 50 -18.14 -0.84 6.28
N CYS A 51 -18.48 -0.87 7.57
CA CYS A 51 -19.79 -0.42 8.06
C CYS A 51 -20.06 1.04 7.67
N GLY A 52 -19.09 1.94 7.85
CA GLY A 52 -19.19 3.34 7.43
C GLY A 52 -19.40 3.49 5.93
N TYR A 53 -18.65 2.73 5.12
CA TYR A 53 -18.79 2.73 3.66
C TYR A 53 -20.19 2.26 3.23
N ILE A 54 -20.70 1.18 3.81
CA ILE A 54 -22.04 0.64 3.51
C ILE A 54 -23.11 1.67 3.91
N ALA A 55 -23.01 2.27 5.09
CA ALA A 55 -23.96 3.26 5.57
C ALA A 55 -24.03 4.50 4.65
N GLY A 56 -22.88 4.99 4.18
CA GLY A 56 -22.83 6.09 3.22
C GLY A 56 -23.29 5.68 1.82
N ARG A 57 -23.01 4.44 1.40
CA ARG A 57 -23.43 3.94 0.07
C ARG A 57 -24.94 3.69 -0.02
N ALA A 58 -25.53 3.23 1.07
CA ALA A 58 -26.97 3.01 1.23
C ALA A 58 -27.73 4.31 1.57
N ASP A 59 -27.04 5.45 1.66
CA ASP A 59 -27.59 6.76 2.04
C ASP A 59 -28.32 6.75 3.40
N ILE A 60 -27.93 5.84 4.29
CA ILE A 60 -28.39 5.81 5.70
C ILE A 60 -27.84 7.04 6.43
N ILE A 61 -26.60 7.42 6.08
CA ILE A 61 -25.95 8.63 6.55
C ILE A 61 -25.59 9.48 5.34
N THR A 62 -26.22 10.66 5.25
CA THR A 62 -26.02 11.58 4.14
C THR A 62 -24.66 12.27 4.21
N GLU A 63 -24.20 12.86 3.11
CA GLU A 63 -22.92 13.58 3.07
C GLU A 63 -22.86 14.74 4.08
N SER A 64 -23.99 15.42 4.34
CA SER A 64 -24.06 16.50 5.34
C SER A 64 -23.91 15.98 6.77
N GLN A 65 -24.52 14.83 7.08
CA GLN A 65 -24.36 14.16 8.37
C GLN A 65 -22.94 13.62 8.54
N ALA A 66 -22.33 13.08 7.48
CA ALA A 66 -20.93 12.66 7.48
C ALA A 66 -19.99 13.84 7.81
N LYS A 67 -20.22 15.03 7.22
CA LYS A 67 -19.49 16.26 7.57
C LYS A 67 -19.67 16.65 9.05
N GLY A 68 -20.87 16.49 9.59
CA GLY A 68 -21.15 16.67 11.02
C GLY A 68 -20.32 15.74 11.90
N LEU A 69 -20.30 14.45 11.57
CA LEU A 69 -19.48 13.46 12.28
C LEU A 69 -17.98 13.78 12.17
N GLY A 70 -17.50 14.18 11.00
CA GLY A 70 -16.12 14.61 10.80
C GLY A 70 -15.74 15.82 11.65
N ASN A 71 -16.65 16.79 11.83
CA ASN A 71 -16.45 17.92 12.74
C ASN A 71 -16.36 17.48 14.19
N PHE A 72 -17.22 16.54 14.63
CA PHE A 72 -17.15 15.97 15.98
C PHE A 72 -15.79 15.29 16.22
N VAL A 73 -15.38 14.40 15.31
CA VAL A 73 -14.12 13.65 15.41
C VAL A 73 -12.92 14.60 15.46
N SER A 74 -12.86 15.60 14.57
CA SER A 74 -11.70 16.46 14.41
C SER A 74 -11.61 17.60 15.43
N LYS A 75 -12.73 18.11 15.94
CA LYS A 75 -12.76 19.28 16.85
C LYS A 75 -12.97 18.92 18.32
N PHE A 76 -13.49 17.73 18.64
CA PHE A 76 -13.80 17.33 20.02
C PHE A 76 -13.09 16.04 20.42
N ALA A 77 -13.36 14.93 19.73
CA ALA A 77 -12.86 13.61 20.14
C ALA A 77 -11.34 13.48 20.03
N LEU A 78 -10.76 13.81 18.86
CA LEU A 78 -9.32 13.76 18.65
C LEU A 78 -8.54 14.74 19.55
N PRO A 79 -8.95 16.02 19.68
CA PRO A 79 -8.24 16.93 20.55
C PRO A 79 -8.29 16.51 22.03
N ALA A 80 -9.41 15.93 22.51
CA ALA A 80 -9.49 15.35 23.86
C ALA A 80 -8.55 14.16 24.04
N LEU A 81 -8.48 13.25 23.05
CA LEU A 81 -7.56 12.11 23.04
C LEU A 81 -6.09 12.57 23.12
N LEU A 82 -5.73 13.59 22.34
CA LEU A 82 -4.37 14.15 22.35
C LEU A 82 -4.04 14.86 23.65
N PHE A 83 -4.96 15.68 24.16
CA PHE A 83 -4.79 16.31 25.45
C PHE A 83 -4.52 15.27 26.54
N LYS A 84 -5.36 14.23 26.64
CA LYS A 84 -5.20 13.15 27.61
C LYS A 84 -3.81 12.53 27.52
N ASN A 85 -3.43 12.08 26.32
CA ASN A 85 -2.17 11.37 26.15
C ASN A 85 -0.96 12.29 26.35
N MET A 86 -1.04 13.58 26.03
CA MET A 86 0.06 14.54 26.30
C MET A 86 0.23 14.83 27.80
N VAL A 87 -0.85 14.87 28.57
CA VAL A 87 -0.74 15.05 30.03
C VAL A 87 -0.09 13.83 30.69
N LEU A 88 -0.49 12.63 30.27
CA LEU A 88 -0.04 11.37 30.87
C LEU A 88 1.31 10.87 30.35
N LEU A 89 1.86 11.48 29.28
CA LEU A 89 3.10 11.04 28.64
C LEU A 89 4.29 11.24 29.57
N ASP A 90 5.08 10.20 29.81
CA ASP A 90 6.32 10.30 30.60
C ASP A 90 7.51 10.69 29.71
N PHE A 91 7.85 11.99 29.68
CA PHE A 91 8.97 12.50 28.88
C PHE A 91 10.33 11.95 29.33
N GLY A 92 10.45 11.44 30.57
CA GLY A 92 11.68 10.86 31.08
C GLY A 92 12.08 9.56 30.40
N ASN A 93 11.10 8.81 29.87
CA ASN A 93 11.30 7.50 29.24
C ASN A 93 11.20 7.54 27.70
N VAL A 94 11.29 8.74 27.10
CA VAL A 94 11.25 8.92 25.64
C VAL A 94 12.63 8.68 25.04
N ILE A 95 12.73 7.71 24.12
CA ILE A 95 13.92 7.52 23.27
C ILE A 95 13.92 8.62 22.20
N TRP A 96 14.60 9.73 22.49
CA TRP A 96 14.66 10.87 21.58
C TRP A 96 15.32 10.55 20.23
N ALA A 97 16.26 9.60 20.22
CA ALA A 97 16.87 9.10 18.98
C ALA A 97 15.80 8.59 18.00
N PHE A 98 14.86 7.77 18.49
CA PHE A 98 13.72 7.29 17.70
C PHE A 98 12.90 8.44 17.11
N LEU A 99 12.52 9.39 17.95
CA LEU A 99 11.69 10.52 17.54
C LEU A 99 12.38 11.31 16.42
N TRP A 100 13.65 11.64 16.59
CA TRP A 100 14.42 12.37 15.58
C TRP A 100 14.62 11.57 14.31
N SER A 101 14.89 10.26 14.40
CA SER A 101 15.00 9.38 13.23
C SER A 101 13.73 9.39 12.38
N VAL A 102 12.56 9.21 13.01
CA VAL A 102 11.29 9.23 12.29
C VAL A 102 10.99 10.62 11.73
N LEU A 103 11.29 11.69 12.48
CA LEU A 103 11.11 13.06 11.97
C LEU A 103 12.00 13.36 10.77
N VAL A 104 13.28 12.98 10.81
CA VAL A 104 14.23 13.13 9.69
C VAL A 104 13.77 12.30 8.49
N ALA A 105 13.27 11.09 8.70
CA ALA A 105 12.69 10.28 7.64
C ALA A 105 11.51 10.97 6.98
N LYS A 106 10.57 11.51 7.77
CA LYS A 106 9.44 12.26 7.24
C LYS A 106 9.86 13.53 6.50
N VAL A 107 10.83 14.30 7.01
CA VAL A 107 11.39 15.48 6.33
C VAL A 107 12.01 15.06 4.99
N THR A 108 12.75 13.96 4.96
CA THR A 108 13.42 13.46 3.74
C THR A 108 12.38 13.11 2.67
N VAL A 109 11.35 12.34 3.03
CA VAL A 109 10.27 11.98 2.10
C VAL A 109 9.45 13.22 1.70
N PHE A 110 9.20 14.15 2.63
CA PHE A 110 8.52 15.41 2.34
C PHE A 110 9.25 16.20 1.26
N VAL A 111 10.56 16.43 1.46
CA VAL A 111 11.40 17.19 0.54
C VAL A 111 11.50 16.47 -0.80
N LEU A 112 11.71 15.15 -0.79
CA LEU A 112 11.76 14.35 -2.01
C LEU A 112 10.50 14.51 -2.86
N VAL A 113 9.32 14.29 -2.26
CA VAL A 113 8.04 14.40 -2.98
C VAL A 113 7.77 15.85 -3.40
N CYS A 114 8.09 16.83 -2.55
CA CYS A 114 7.95 18.25 -2.87
C CYS A 114 8.80 18.64 -4.08
N VAL A 115 10.10 18.31 -4.08
CA VAL A 115 11.03 18.63 -5.16
C VAL A 115 10.63 17.93 -6.46
N LEU A 116 10.35 16.62 -6.41
CA LEU A 116 9.89 15.88 -7.59
C LEU A 116 8.61 16.47 -8.17
N THR A 117 7.66 16.87 -7.31
CA THR A 117 6.43 17.51 -7.76
C THR A 117 6.70 18.88 -8.38
N LEU A 118 7.60 19.69 -7.82
CA LEU A 118 7.99 20.98 -8.41
C LEU A 118 8.69 20.84 -9.77
N MET A 119 9.43 19.74 -9.98
CA MET A 119 10.12 19.45 -11.24
C MET A 119 9.18 18.91 -12.33
N VAL A 120 8.19 18.10 -11.96
CA VAL A 120 7.32 17.39 -12.91
C VAL A 120 5.98 18.11 -13.16
N ALA A 121 5.45 18.84 -12.17
CA ALA A 121 4.13 19.45 -12.29
C ALA A 121 4.14 20.68 -13.21
N SER A 122 3.02 20.87 -13.93
CA SER A 122 2.81 22.05 -14.77
C SER A 122 2.92 23.35 -13.97
N PRO A 123 3.46 24.44 -14.57
CA PRO A 123 3.70 25.70 -13.87
C PRO A 123 2.47 26.32 -13.21
N GLU A 124 1.27 26.03 -13.73
CA GLU A 124 0.01 26.63 -13.30
C GLU A 124 -0.39 26.26 -11.87
N ASN A 125 -0.11 25.03 -11.40
CA ASN A 125 -0.54 24.52 -10.08
C ASN A 125 0.60 23.86 -9.28
N ARG A 126 1.86 24.00 -9.72
CA ARG A 126 3.00 23.23 -9.16
C ARG A 126 3.21 23.40 -7.67
N TYR A 127 2.98 24.59 -7.10
CA TYR A 127 3.29 24.85 -5.69
C TYR A 127 2.26 24.19 -4.77
N SER A 128 0.97 24.30 -5.10
CA SER A 128 -0.07 23.63 -4.32
C SER A 128 0.01 22.11 -4.44
N LYS A 129 0.29 21.60 -5.65
CA LYS A 129 0.59 20.18 -5.87
C LYS A 129 1.75 19.74 -4.96
N ALA A 130 2.88 20.45 -4.99
CA ALA A 130 4.04 20.10 -4.19
C ALA A 130 3.77 20.10 -2.68
N GLY A 131 3.03 21.11 -2.18
CA GLY A 131 2.64 21.18 -0.77
C GLY A 131 1.70 20.04 -0.36
N LEU A 132 0.59 19.85 -1.09
CA LEU A 132 -0.41 18.83 -0.76
C LEU A 132 0.12 17.40 -0.93
N TYR A 133 0.93 17.15 -1.97
CA TYR A 133 1.50 15.84 -2.23
C TYR A 133 2.58 15.45 -1.23
N ALA A 134 3.40 16.40 -0.79
CA ALA A 134 4.36 16.17 0.28
C ALA A 134 3.66 15.89 1.63
N ILE A 135 2.59 16.62 1.95
CA ILE A 135 1.73 16.31 3.11
C ILE A 135 1.10 14.93 2.95
N PHE A 136 0.57 14.58 1.77
CA PHE A 136 -0.03 13.28 1.50
C PHE A 136 0.93 12.11 1.78
N ALA A 137 2.19 12.25 1.38
CA ALA A 137 3.20 11.21 1.56
C ALA A 137 3.67 11.05 3.01
N THR A 138 3.49 12.07 3.87
CA THR A 138 4.10 12.12 5.21
C THR A 138 3.11 12.12 6.37
N GLN A 139 1.88 12.59 6.13
CA GLN A 139 0.80 12.58 7.10
C GLN A 139 0.12 11.21 7.13
N SER A 140 0.36 10.45 8.20
CA SER A 140 -0.20 9.12 8.43
C SER A 140 -1.51 9.17 9.21
N ASN A 141 -2.36 8.17 9.04
CA ASN A 141 -3.51 7.92 9.90
C ASN A 141 -3.06 7.28 11.22
N ASP A 142 -2.28 8.05 11.97
CA ASP A 142 -1.56 7.60 13.17
C ASP A 142 -2.51 7.11 14.27
N PHE A 143 -3.61 7.84 14.50
CA PHE A 143 -4.48 7.60 15.65
C PHE A 143 -5.60 6.60 15.38
N ALA A 144 -6.32 6.74 14.26
CA ALA A 144 -7.51 5.90 14.03
C ALA A 144 -7.12 4.49 13.57
N LEU A 145 -6.06 4.37 12.75
CA LEU A 145 -5.54 3.07 12.29
C LEU A 145 -4.26 2.69 13.03
N GLY A 146 -3.26 3.57 13.06
CA GLY A 146 -1.93 3.22 13.58
C GLY A 146 -1.92 2.76 15.03
N TYR A 147 -2.64 3.46 15.92
CA TYR A 147 -2.65 3.15 17.36
C TYR A 147 -3.20 1.74 17.67
N PRO A 148 -4.41 1.32 17.24
CA PRO A 148 -4.90 -0.05 17.48
C PRO A 148 -3.93 -1.15 17.03
N ILE A 149 -3.19 -0.91 15.94
CA ILE A 149 -2.26 -1.88 15.37
C ILE A 149 -1.00 -1.99 16.22
N VAL A 150 -0.46 -0.86 16.67
CA VAL A 150 0.72 -0.84 17.55
C VAL A 150 0.36 -1.38 18.93
N ASP A 151 -0.84 -1.08 19.44
CA ASP A 151 -1.36 -1.68 20.66
C ASP A 151 -1.42 -3.22 20.53
N ALA A 152 -2.01 -3.73 19.45
CA ALA A 152 -2.09 -5.17 19.21
C ALA A 152 -0.72 -5.87 19.16
N LEU A 153 0.29 -5.22 18.56
CA LEU A 153 1.62 -5.81 18.35
C LEU A 153 2.57 -5.64 19.53
N TYR A 154 2.59 -4.46 20.14
CA TYR A 154 3.64 -4.03 21.06
C TYR A 154 3.15 -3.87 22.50
N ARG A 155 1.84 -3.83 22.81
CA ARG A 155 1.37 -3.58 24.18
C ARG A 155 1.90 -4.57 25.21
N SER A 156 2.06 -5.84 24.83
CA SER A 156 2.60 -6.89 25.71
C SER A 156 4.11 -6.82 25.92
N THR A 157 4.82 -6.21 24.97
CA THR A 157 6.26 -6.41 24.77
C THR A 157 7.03 -5.11 24.99
N TYR A 158 6.57 -4.02 24.38
CA TYR A 158 7.12 -2.66 24.46
C TYR A 158 5.97 -1.63 24.56
N PRO A 159 5.22 -1.57 25.68
CA PRO A 159 4.07 -0.67 25.84
C PRO A 159 4.44 0.81 25.68
N GLU A 160 5.69 1.18 25.92
CA GLU A 160 6.24 2.51 25.70
C GLU A 160 6.18 2.94 24.22
N TYR A 161 6.09 2.01 23.25
CA TYR A 161 6.05 2.38 21.84
C TYR A 161 4.78 3.14 21.45
N LEU A 162 3.68 2.89 22.16
CA LEU A 162 2.40 3.54 21.93
C LEU A 162 2.49 5.07 22.17
N GLN A 163 3.31 5.49 23.13
CA GLN A 163 3.47 6.91 23.47
C GLN A 163 4.14 7.69 22.33
N TYR A 164 4.99 7.05 21.53
CA TYR A 164 5.65 7.69 20.38
C TYR A 164 4.66 8.09 19.29
N ILE A 165 3.55 7.38 19.12
CA ILE A 165 2.52 7.76 18.13
C ILE A 165 1.95 9.14 18.48
N TYR A 166 1.66 9.37 19.76
CA TYR A 166 1.13 10.63 20.26
C TYR A 166 2.15 11.77 20.24
N LEU A 167 3.45 11.47 20.17
CA LEU A 167 4.52 12.46 20.08
C LEU A 167 4.88 12.78 18.61
N VAL A 168 5.17 11.75 17.82
CA VAL A 168 5.62 11.87 16.42
C VAL A 168 4.55 12.55 15.56
N ALA A 169 3.28 12.19 15.72
CA ALA A 169 2.23 12.66 14.82
C ALA A 169 1.96 14.17 14.94
N PRO A 170 1.78 14.76 16.14
CA PRO A 170 1.64 16.21 16.28
C PRO A 170 2.91 16.97 15.93
N VAL A 171 4.09 16.50 16.34
CA VAL A 171 5.36 17.19 16.05
C VAL A 171 5.61 17.24 14.54
N SER A 172 5.37 16.12 13.83
CA SER A 172 5.44 16.07 12.37
C SER A 172 4.45 17.04 11.72
N LEU A 173 3.22 17.14 12.24
CA LEU A 173 2.21 18.05 11.73
C LEU A 173 2.62 19.52 11.93
N MET A 174 3.21 19.85 13.09
CA MET A 174 3.69 21.20 13.40
C MET A 174 4.90 21.63 12.56
N LEU A 175 5.75 20.67 12.15
CA LEU A 175 6.96 20.97 11.37
C LEU A 175 6.72 20.97 9.86
N LEU A 176 6.03 19.97 9.33
CA LEU A 176 5.93 19.75 7.88
C LEU A 176 4.74 20.47 7.23
N ASN A 177 3.56 20.43 7.86
CA ASN A 177 2.35 21.01 7.26
C ASN A 177 2.42 22.54 7.06
N PRO A 178 3.07 23.36 7.91
CA PRO A 178 3.24 24.78 7.61
C PRO A 178 3.94 25.02 6.27
N ILE A 179 4.94 24.20 5.93
CA ILE A 179 5.68 24.32 4.66
C ILE A 179 4.73 24.01 3.49
N GLY A 180 3.93 22.94 3.61
CA GLY A 180 2.95 22.60 2.58
C GLY A 180 1.86 23.67 2.41
N PHE A 181 1.33 24.20 3.52
CA PHE A 181 0.35 25.30 3.48
C PHE A 181 0.95 26.60 2.92
N ALA A 182 2.21 26.90 3.23
CA ALA A 182 2.91 28.04 2.64
C ALA A 182 3.00 27.91 1.11
N LEU A 183 3.30 26.72 0.58
CA LEU A 183 3.32 26.47 -0.86
C LEU A 183 1.92 26.61 -1.50
N CYS A 184 0.87 26.12 -0.82
CA CYS A 184 -0.51 26.33 -1.26
C CYS A 184 -0.92 27.81 -1.26
N GLU A 185 -0.52 28.58 -0.25
CA GLU A 185 -0.81 30.01 -0.17
C GLU A 185 -0.04 30.81 -1.23
N VAL A 186 1.23 30.46 -1.49
CA VAL A 186 2.02 31.02 -2.60
C VAL A 186 1.35 30.75 -3.95
N GLN A 187 0.79 29.55 -4.15
CA GLN A 187 0.04 29.22 -5.36
C GLN A 187 -1.20 30.10 -5.52
N ARG A 188 -1.98 30.23 -4.43
CA ARG A 188 -3.20 31.06 -4.41
C ARG A 188 -2.88 32.52 -4.73
N TRP A 189 -1.78 33.04 -4.19
CA TRP A 189 -1.34 34.41 -4.46
C TRP A 189 -0.96 34.62 -5.93
N ARG A 190 -0.22 33.68 -6.53
CA ARG A 190 0.14 33.76 -7.96
C ARG A 190 -1.06 33.75 -8.90
N GLN A 191 -2.17 33.16 -8.48
CA GLN A 191 -3.42 33.13 -9.23
C GLN A 191 -4.34 34.33 -8.94
N ALA A 192 -4.04 35.14 -7.94
CA ALA A 192 -4.84 36.32 -7.60
C ALA A 192 -4.59 37.48 -8.59
N THR A 193 -5.68 38.10 -9.06
CA THR A 193 -5.66 39.15 -10.10
C THR A 193 -5.00 40.46 -9.63
N HIS A 194 -4.90 40.69 -8.31
CA HIS A 194 -4.22 41.84 -7.71
C HIS A 194 -3.28 41.38 -6.58
N PRO A 195 -1.96 41.29 -6.83
CA PRO A 195 -1.01 40.82 -5.82
C PRO A 195 -0.72 41.94 -4.81
N GLN A 196 -1.49 41.99 -3.72
CA GLN A 196 -1.34 43.05 -2.72
C GLN A 196 -1.16 42.50 -1.29
N HIS A 197 -0.20 41.59 -1.09
CA HIS A 197 0.24 41.21 0.27
C HIS A 197 1.75 40.96 0.32
N SER A 198 2.38 41.31 1.45
CA SER A 198 3.81 41.14 1.71
C SER A 198 4.14 39.69 2.14
N THR A 199 5.38 39.24 1.91
CA THR A 199 5.88 37.92 2.35
C THR A 199 5.68 37.67 3.85
N SER A 200 5.75 38.73 4.67
CA SER A 200 5.49 38.68 6.11
C SER A 200 4.03 38.28 6.43
N SER A 201 3.08 38.72 5.60
CA SER A 201 1.68 38.33 5.72
C SER A 201 1.47 36.83 5.46
N ILE A 202 2.23 36.23 4.55
CA ILE A 202 2.13 34.79 4.24
C ILE A 202 2.62 33.96 5.43
N VAL A 203 3.78 34.30 5.98
CA VAL A 203 4.32 33.62 7.18
C VAL A 203 3.36 33.78 8.36
N GLY A 204 2.82 34.98 8.58
CA GLY A 204 1.82 35.24 9.61
C GLY A 204 0.54 34.42 9.45
N VAL A 205 0.01 34.30 8.23
CA VAL A 205 -1.18 33.48 7.93
C VAL A 205 -0.90 32.01 8.17
N VAL A 206 0.24 31.49 7.72
CA VAL A 206 0.62 30.07 7.90
C VAL A 206 0.79 29.73 9.37
N ILE A 207 1.51 30.56 10.15
CA ILE A 207 1.67 30.35 11.59
C ILE A 207 0.30 30.40 12.29
N LEU A 208 -0.54 31.36 11.94
CA LEU A 208 -1.89 31.47 12.51
C LEU A 208 -2.77 30.27 12.17
N GLN A 209 -2.67 29.73 10.94
CA GLN A 209 -3.40 28.52 10.53
C GLN A 209 -2.95 27.28 11.31
N VAL A 210 -1.65 27.16 11.57
CA VAL A 210 -1.08 26.05 12.35
C VAL A 210 -1.53 26.14 13.81
N LEU A 211 -1.46 27.33 14.42
CA LEU A 211 -1.92 27.54 15.80
C LEU A 211 -3.44 27.40 15.97
N LYS A 212 -4.22 27.75 14.93
CA LYS A 212 -5.67 27.51 14.90
C LYS A 212 -6.04 26.05 14.67
N ASN A 213 -5.08 25.17 14.37
CA ASN A 213 -5.35 23.76 14.23
C ASN A 213 -5.70 23.18 15.62
N PRO A 214 -6.92 22.64 15.82
CA PRO A 214 -7.36 22.15 17.14
C PRO A 214 -6.46 21.04 17.70
N ILE A 215 -5.80 20.27 16.82
CA ILE A 215 -4.83 19.24 17.17
C ILE A 215 -3.60 19.87 17.83
N VAL A 216 -2.99 20.86 17.17
CA VAL A 216 -1.79 21.57 17.66
C VAL A 216 -2.10 22.29 18.97
N PHE A 217 -3.23 22.99 19.00
CA PHE A 217 -3.66 23.72 20.18
C PHE A 217 -3.80 22.80 21.40
N MET A 218 -4.52 21.67 21.27
CA MET A 218 -4.69 20.76 22.41
C MET A 218 -3.40 20.02 22.80
N VAL A 219 -2.48 19.80 21.87
CA VAL A 219 -1.17 19.22 22.21
C VAL A 219 -0.35 20.20 23.04
N ILE A 220 -0.29 21.48 22.66
CA ILE A 220 0.39 22.52 23.46
C ILE A 220 -0.25 22.63 24.85
N VAL A 221 -1.58 22.70 24.91
CA VAL A 221 -2.32 22.76 26.20
C VAL A 221 -2.07 21.51 27.04
N GLY A 222 -1.99 20.33 26.43
CA GLY A 222 -1.66 19.07 27.10
C GLY A 222 -0.26 19.06 27.68
N ILE A 223 0.74 19.53 26.93
CA ILE A 223 2.14 19.65 27.41
C ILE A 223 2.23 20.66 28.57
N ILE A 224 1.59 21.82 28.47
CA ILE A 224 1.56 22.79 29.58
C ILE A 224 0.92 22.17 30.83
N SER A 225 -0.19 21.44 30.63
CA SER A 225 -0.93 20.78 31.71
C SER A 225 -0.16 19.61 32.32
N HIS A 226 0.66 18.89 31.56
CA HIS A 226 1.58 17.87 32.08
C HIS A 226 2.48 18.44 33.18
N PHE A 227 3.12 19.57 32.91
CA PHE A 227 4.01 20.22 33.88
C PHE A 227 3.25 20.90 35.02
N ALA A 228 2.06 21.45 34.75
CA ALA A 228 1.25 22.12 35.76
C ALA A 228 0.59 21.14 36.75
N LEU A 229 0.20 19.95 36.29
CA LEU A 229 -0.57 18.96 37.05
C LEU A 229 0.27 17.76 37.50
N GLY A 230 1.54 17.67 37.09
CA GLY A 230 2.45 16.60 37.50
C GLY A 230 2.04 15.22 36.98
N GLN A 231 1.82 15.09 35.67
CA GLN A 231 1.47 13.82 34.99
C GLN A 231 0.10 13.21 35.34
N GLN A 232 -0.80 13.97 35.97
CA GLN A 232 -2.12 13.48 36.35
C GLN A 232 -3.24 14.39 35.85
N ILE A 233 -4.37 13.78 35.48
CA ILE A 233 -5.60 14.49 35.17
C ILE A 233 -6.48 14.48 36.42
N PRO A 234 -6.96 15.62 36.92
CA PRO A 234 -7.86 15.67 38.07
C PRO A 234 -9.08 14.78 37.85
N ALA A 235 -9.48 14.02 38.88
CA ALA A 235 -10.56 13.03 38.79
C ALA A 235 -11.88 13.61 38.24
N VAL A 236 -12.17 14.88 38.56
CA VAL A 236 -13.37 15.60 38.07
C VAL A 236 -13.40 15.73 36.54
N LEU A 237 -12.23 15.88 35.91
CA LEU A 237 -12.11 16.07 34.47
C LEU A 237 -11.81 14.76 33.72
N SER A 238 -11.29 13.75 34.41
CA SER A 238 -10.87 12.47 33.80
C SER A 238 -12.01 11.78 33.05
N GLU A 239 -13.16 11.57 33.69
CA GLU A 239 -14.31 10.90 33.05
C GLU A 239 -14.88 11.68 31.86
N PHE A 240 -14.87 13.02 31.94
CA PHE A 240 -15.30 13.89 30.84
C PHE A 240 -14.37 13.76 29.62
N ILE A 241 -13.05 13.83 29.85
CA ILE A 241 -12.06 13.67 28.80
C ILE A 241 -12.12 12.26 28.21
N ASP A 242 -12.28 11.24 29.06
CA ASP A 242 -12.34 9.84 28.64
C ASP A 242 -13.57 9.55 27.78
N GLY A 243 -14.73 10.11 28.13
CA GLY A 243 -15.92 10.02 27.29
C GLY A 243 -15.70 10.57 25.87
N LEU A 244 -15.02 11.71 25.74
CA LEU A 244 -14.68 12.29 24.43
C LEU A 244 -13.58 11.50 23.71
N ALA A 245 -12.49 11.18 24.39
CA ALA A 245 -11.33 10.51 23.82
C ALA A 245 -11.68 9.09 23.33
N ASN A 246 -12.41 8.32 24.13
CA ASN A 246 -12.79 6.94 23.79
C ASN A 246 -13.77 6.88 22.61
N SER A 247 -14.53 7.94 22.37
CA SER A 247 -15.40 8.03 21.19
C SER A 247 -14.64 8.14 19.87
N PHE A 248 -13.35 8.54 19.90
CA PHE A 248 -12.57 8.82 18.69
C PHE A 248 -12.37 7.61 17.79
N GLY A 249 -11.90 6.47 18.34
CA GLY A 249 -11.43 5.33 17.53
C GLY A 249 -12.47 4.84 16.53
N GLY A 250 -13.61 4.36 17.05
CA GLY A 250 -14.71 3.87 16.21
C GLY A 250 -15.34 4.96 15.33
N ALA A 251 -15.56 6.17 15.87
CA ALA A 251 -16.18 7.26 15.11
C ALA A 251 -15.29 7.73 13.94
N ALA A 252 -13.97 7.79 14.13
CA ALA A 252 -13.01 8.19 13.11
C ALA A 252 -12.89 7.13 11.99
N LEU A 253 -12.84 5.85 12.35
CA LEU A 253 -12.83 4.74 11.38
C LEU A 253 -14.14 4.67 10.59
N PHE A 254 -15.28 4.86 11.24
CA PHE A 254 -16.58 4.87 10.59
C PHE A 254 -16.72 6.09 9.66
N TYR A 255 -16.30 7.28 10.12
CA TYR A 255 -16.24 8.49 9.30
C TYR A 255 -15.31 8.31 8.09
N LEU A 256 -14.15 7.68 8.27
CA LEU A 256 -13.27 7.34 7.17
C LEU A 256 -14.00 6.50 6.11
N GLY A 257 -14.73 5.47 6.53
CA GLY A 257 -15.59 4.67 5.65
C GLY A 257 -16.61 5.51 4.85
N LEU A 258 -17.32 6.42 5.52
CA LEU A 258 -18.28 7.32 4.87
C LEU A 258 -17.61 8.18 3.80
N THR A 259 -16.43 8.73 4.08
CA THR A 259 -15.73 9.63 3.14
C THR A 259 -15.18 8.93 1.89
N MET A 260 -15.05 7.60 1.92
CA MET A 260 -14.56 6.81 0.79
C MET A 260 -15.59 6.61 -0.32
N VAL A 261 -16.88 6.81 -0.03
CA VAL A 261 -17.98 6.57 -0.98
C VAL A 261 -17.83 7.47 -2.20
N GLY A 262 -17.82 6.86 -3.39
CA GLY A 262 -17.80 7.57 -4.68
C GLY A 262 -16.47 8.25 -5.05
N GLN A 263 -15.43 8.23 -4.21
CA GLN A 263 -14.16 8.92 -4.51
C GLN A 263 -13.42 8.29 -5.70
N LEU A 264 -13.38 6.96 -5.79
CA LEU A 264 -12.68 6.25 -6.87
C LEU A 264 -13.29 6.51 -8.26
N ARG A 265 -14.55 6.95 -8.32
CA ARG A 265 -15.21 7.32 -9.59
C ARG A 265 -14.67 8.63 -10.18
N LYS A 266 -13.99 9.45 -9.35
CA LYS A 266 -13.41 10.74 -9.74
C LYS A 266 -12.03 10.61 -10.40
N LEU A 267 -11.43 9.41 -10.45
CA LEU A 267 -10.15 9.21 -11.13
C LEU A 267 -10.23 9.52 -12.63
N THR A 268 -9.30 10.34 -13.11
CA THR A 268 -9.08 10.67 -14.53
C THR A 268 -7.70 10.16 -15.01
N ARG A 269 -7.43 10.20 -16.32
CA ARG A 269 -6.16 9.72 -16.93
C ARG A 269 -4.94 10.36 -16.30
N ASP A 270 -5.00 11.67 -16.23
CA ASP A 270 -3.84 12.51 -15.91
C ASP A 270 -3.49 12.42 -14.42
N THR A 271 -4.46 12.03 -13.59
CA THR A 271 -4.28 11.81 -12.14
C THR A 271 -3.63 10.47 -11.79
N GLY A 272 -3.64 9.50 -12.72
CA GLY A 272 -3.17 8.14 -12.47
C GLY A 272 -1.68 8.04 -12.12
N VAL A 273 -0.83 8.78 -12.84
CA VAL A 273 0.63 8.77 -12.60
C VAL A 273 0.97 9.36 -11.23
N ALA A 274 0.37 10.51 -10.90
CA ALA A 274 0.54 11.15 -9.60
C ALA A 274 0.12 10.21 -8.46
N LEU A 275 -1.02 9.54 -8.59
CA LEU A 275 -1.48 8.55 -7.62
C LEU A 275 -0.46 7.42 -7.42
N ILE A 276 0.07 6.81 -8.48
CA ILE A 276 1.07 5.74 -8.34
C ILE A 276 2.31 6.22 -7.59
N LEU A 277 2.83 7.39 -7.96
CA LEU A 277 4.02 7.96 -7.33
C LEU A 277 3.78 8.25 -5.85
N LEU A 278 2.61 8.80 -5.50
CA LEU A 278 2.25 9.10 -4.12
C LEU A 278 2.02 7.84 -3.27
N ILE A 279 1.35 6.83 -3.83
CA ILE A 279 1.17 5.55 -3.16
C ILE A 279 2.51 4.85 -2.95
N THR A 280 3.41 4.92 -3.93
CA THR A 280 4.77 4.36 -3.81
C THR A 280 5.58 5.12 -2.76
N ALA A 281 5.55 6.45 -2.78
CA ALA A 281 6.22 7.25 -1.75
C ALA A 281 5.69 6.91 -0.34
N LYS A 282 4.37 6.76 -0.20
CA LYS A 282 3.73 6.57 1.09
C LYS A 282 3.84 5.16 1.65
N LEU A 283 3.59 4.13 0.85
CA LEU A 283 3.51 2.74 1.31
C LEU A 283 4.79 1.95 1.09
N LEU A 284 5.79 2.57 0.45
CA LEU A 284 7.07 1.91 0.18
C LEU A 284 8.27 2.73 0.62
N VAL A 285 8.42 3.94 0.07
CA VAL A 285 9.59 4.78 0.41
C VAL A 285 9.57 5.17 1.88
N MET A 286 8.42 5.61 2.41
CA MET A 286 8.30 6.01 3.81
C MET A 286 8.66 4.90 4.82
N PRO A 287 8.12 3.67 4.75
CA PRO A 287 8.55 2.56 5.61
C PRO A 287 10.06 2.31 5.62
N LEU A 288 10.67 2.28 4.42
CA LEU A 288 12.10 2.01 4.26
C LEU A 288 12.95 3.15 4.85
N VAL A 289 12.62 4.40 4.51
CA VAL A 289 13.35 5.56 5.04
C VAL A 289 13.18 5.69 6.56
N CYS A 290 12.00 5.42 7.12
CA CYS A 290 11.80 5.44 8.58
C CYS A 290 12.72 4.44 9.29
N LYS A 291 12.79 3.23 8.75
CA LYS A 291 13.63 2.15 9.25
C LYS A 291 15.11 2.48 9.13
N ASP A 292 15.56 2.88 7.94
CA ASP A 292 16.96 3.20 7.67
C ASP A 292 17.44 4.37 8.51
N MET A 293 16.61 5.40 8.72
CA MET A 293 16.98 6.53 9.59
C MET A 293 17.10 6.12 11.06
N VAL A 294 16.34 5.14 11.53
CA VAL A 294 16.56 4.56 12.87
C VAL A 294 17.87 3.78 12.89
N ASP A 295 18.10 2.89 11.92
CA ASP A 295 19.33 2.10 11.84
C ASP A 295 20.60 2.98 11.73
N ILE A 296 20.53 4.15 11.09
CA ILE A 296 21.68 5.06 10.94
C ILE A 296 21.91 5.91 12.19
N LEU A 297 20.86 6.52 12.73
CA LEU A 297 21.00 7.54 13.79
C LEU A 297 21.07 6.92 15.19
N ASP A 298 20.56 5.70 15.37
CA ASP A 298 20.54 5.02 16.67
C ASP A 298 21.86 4.29 16.98
N VAL A 299 22.72 4.06 15.98
CA VAL A 299 24.08 3.46 16.14
C VAL A 299 25.02 4.36 16.97
N GLY A 300 24.70 5.64 17.14
CA GLY A 300 25.52 6.59 17.89
C GLY A 300 25.27 6.63 19.41
N VAL A 301 24.20 5.99 19.92
CA VAL A 301 23.75 6.19 21.32
C VAL A 301 23.56 4.82 22.01
N ASN A 302 24.64 4.33 22.65
CA ASN A 302 24.67 3.26 23.67
C ASN A 302 23.63 2.14 23.57
N SER A 303 23.93 1.07 22.86
CA SER A 303 22.87 0.16 22.44
C SER A 303 23.20 -1.30 22.63
N THR A 304 22.46 -1.93 23.54
CA THR A 304 22.24 -3.38 23.56
C THR A 304 21.51 -3.77 22.28
N SER A 305 22.08 -4.69 21.50
CA SER A 305 21.68 -5.09 20.13
C SER A 305 20.19 -5.48 19.95
N SER A 306 19.51 -5.89 21.02
CA SER A 306 18.10 -6.30 21.00
C SER A 306 17.11 -5.14 20.85
N ASN A 307 17.34 -4.02 21.55
CA ASN A 307 16.41 -2.87 21.54
C ASN A 307 16.41 -2.16 20.18
N HIS A 308 17.58 -2.03 19.57
CA HIS A 308 17.77 -1.44 18.24
C HIS A 308 16.94 -2.11 17.15
N THR A 309 16.97 -3.44 17.14
CA THR A 309 16.27 -4.22 16.12
C THR A 309 14.75 -4.06 16.24
N SER A 310 14.22 -4.02 17.47
CA SER A 310 12.78 -3.82 17.72
C SER A 310 12.31 -2.42 17.31
N LEU A 311 13.09 -1.39 17.63
CA LEU A 311 12.77 0.00 17.36
C LEU A 311 12.74 0.32 15.85
N SER A 312 13.71 -0.22 15.10
CA SER A 312 13.78 -0.18 13.64
C SER A 312 12.57 -0.89 12.98
N ASN A 313 12.19 -2.06 13.51
CA ASN A 313 11.02 -2.80 13.06
C ASN A 313 9.71 -2.03 13.32
N PHE A 314 9.63 -1.34 14.47
CA PHE A 314 8.53 -0.43 14.78
C PHE A 314 8.49 0.76 13.80
N ALA A 315 9.63 1.39 13.50
CA ALA A 315 9.73 2.48 12.54
C ALA A 315 9.23 2.10 11.14
N PHE A 316 9.58 0.89 10.70
CA PHE A 316 9.10 0.33 9.43
C PHE A 316 7.57 0.22 9.41
N LEU A 317 6.98 -0.41 10.44
CA LEU A 317 5.52 -0.56 10.56
C LEU A 317 4.82 0.80 10.64
N TYR A 318 5.37 1.73 11.41
CA TYR A 318 4.86 3.09 11.50
C TYR A 318 4.80 3.78 10.13
N GLY A 319 5.84 3.61 9.30
CA GLY A 319 5.86 4.16 7.96
C GLY A 319 4.79 3.59 7.01
N VAL A 320 4.31 2.36 7.26
CA VAL A 320 3.28 1.67 6.46
C VAL A 320 1.88 2.26 6.65
N PHE A 321 1.63 2.96 7.77
CA PHE A 321 0.32 3.55 8.03
C PHE A 321 -0.16 4.41 6.86
N PRO A 322 -1.43 4.27 6.42
CA PRO A 322 -1.92 4.96 5.24
C PRO A 322 -2.05 6.46 5.48
N THR A 323 -2.30 7.23 4.43
CA THR A 323 -2.48 8.68 4.53
C THR A 323 -3.71 9.05 5.38
N ALA A 324 -3.58 10.07 6.22
CA ALA A 324 -4.68 10.52 7.08
C ALA A 324 -5.87 11.11 6.29
N PRO A 325 -7.10 10.97 6.81
CA PRO A 325 -8.28 11.60 6.22
C PRO A 325 -8.24 13.13 6.22
N SER A 326 -7.48 13.70 7.17
CA SER A 326 -7.29 15.15 7.31
C SER A 326 -6.66 15.80 6.07
N VAL A 327 -5.86 15.06 5.29
CA VAL A 327 -5.25 15.59 4.06
C VAL A 327 -6.32 15.95 3.01
N ALA A 328 -7.42 15.21 2.93
CA ALA A 328 -8.54 15.58 2.04
C ALA A 328 -9.26 16.84 2.49
N ILE A 329 -9.31 17.10 3.81
CA ILE A 329 -9.88 18.34 4.35
C ILE A 329 -9.01 19.52 3.92
N TYR A 330 -7.69 19.39 3.98
CA TYR A 330 -6.75 20.43 3.51
C TYR A 330 -6.88 20.67 2.00
N ALA A 331 -6.93 19.60 1.20
CA ALA A 331 -7.17 19.71 -0.25
C ALA A 331 -8.50 20.43 -0.56
N GLY A 332 -9.54 20.17 0.23
CA GLY A 332 -10.83 20.86 0.13
C GLY A 332 -10.76 22.34 0.52
N HIS A 333 -10.00 22.68 1.55
CA HIS A 333 -9.82 24.07 1.98
C HIS A 333 -9.17 24.94 0.89
N TYR A 334 -8.17 24.40 0.18
CA TYR A 334 -7.52 25.08 -0.93
C TYR A 334 -8.21 24.86 -2.29
N ASN A 335 -9.23 24.01 -2.33
CA ASN A 335 -9.92 23.58 -3.56
C ASN A 335 -8.97 23.10 -4.66
N MET A 336 -7.96 22.30 -4.29
CA MET A 336 -6.88 21.86 -5.19
C MET A 336 -6.60 20.37 -5.03
N GLU A 337 -6.42 19.66 -6.15
CA GLU A 337 -6.05 18.23 -6.22
C GLU A 337 -6.91 17.28 -5.38
N LEU A 338 -8.18 17.65 -5.14
CA LEU A 338 -9.13 16.87 -4.35
C LEU A 338 -9.29 15.44 -4.87
N GLU A 339 -9.34 15.26 -6.19
CA GLU A 339 -9.53 13.96 -6.83
C GLU A 339 -8.36 13.00 -6.53
N VAL A 340 -7.13 13.50 -6.64
CA VAL A 340 -5.91 12.73 -6.37
C VAL A 340 -5.79 12.41 -4.88
N VAL A 341 -5.96 13.40 -4.02
CA VAL A 341 -5.78 13.24 -2.57
C VAL A 341 -6.83 12.29 -1.98
N THR A 342 -8.11 12.48 -2.31
CA THR A 342 -9.20 11.64 -1.77
C THR A 342 -9.08 10.21 -2.27
N SER A 343 -8.88 10.00 -3.57
CA SER A 343 -8.75 8.66 -4.15
C SER A 343 -7.47 7.97 -3.70
N GLY A 344 -6.36 8.70 -3.60
CA GLY A 344 -5.09 8.20 -3.10
C GLY A 344 -5.20 7.75 -1.64
N MET A 345 -5.92 8.48 -0.80
CA MET A 345 -6.16 8.09 0.59
C MET A 345 -6.97 6.79 0.68
N VAL A 346 -8.01 6.64 -0.16
CA VAL A 346 -8.79 5.39 -0.23
C VAL A 346 -7.91 4.23 -0.68
N ILE A 347 -7.11 4.42 -1.73
CA ILE A 347 -6.22 3.37 -2.24
C ILE A 347 -5.16 3.02 -1.19
N SER A 348 -4.52 4.01 -0.57
CA SER A 348 -3.47 3.78 0.43
C SER A 348 -4.01 3.04 1.65
N THR A 349 -5.21 3.38 2.12
CA THR A 349 -5.84 2.70 3.26
C THR A 349 -6.06 1.22 2.99
N PHE A 350 -6.68 0.86 1.87
CA PHE A 350 -6.93 -0.54 1.54
C PHE A 350 -5.65 -1.31 1.22
N LEU A 351 -4.66 -0.65 0.63
CA LEU A 351 -3.39 -1.27 0.30
C LEU A 351 -2.52 -1.45 1.54
N SER A 352 -2.59 -0.55 2.53
CA SER A 352 -1.83 -0.65 3.78
C SER A 352 -2.18 -1.87 4.64
N ALA A 353 -3.43 -2.34 4.65
CA ALA A 353 -3.86 -3.48 5.48
C ALA A 353 -3.08 -4.77 5.23
N PRO A 354 -3.07 -5.32 3.99
CA PRO A 354 -2.32 -6.55 3.70
C PRO A 354 -0.81 -6.33 3.80
N ILE A 355 -0.33 -5.13 3.47
CA ILE A 355 1.07 -4.75 3.60
C ILE A 355 1.48 -4.88 5.05
N MET A 356 0.80 -4.20 5.95
CA MET A 356 1.09 -4.21 7.38
C MET A 356 0.99 -5.60 8.02
N TYR A 357 -0.01 -6.39 7.62
CA TYR A 357 -0.13 -7.79 8.06
C TYR A 357 1.10 -8.61 7.65
N VAL A 358 1.52 -8.52 6.38
CA VAL A 358 2.74 -9.17 5.90
C VAL A 358 3.99 -8.62 6.57
N SER A 359 4.10 -7.30 6.73
CA SER A 359 5.24 -6.65 7.38
C SER A 359 5.42 -7.15 8.80
N ALA A 360 4.36 -7.12 9.61
CA ALA A 360 4.43 -7.54 11.00
C ALA A 360 4.84 -9.01 11.10
N TRP A 361 4.30 -9.84 10.20
CA TRP A 361 4.65 -11.25 10.11
C TRP A 361 6.13 -11.44 9.75
N LEU A 362 6.61 -10.79 8.68
CA LEU A 362 8.01 -10.80 8.21
C LEU A 362 8.99 -10.37 9.29
N LEU A 363 8.65 -9.34 10.07
CA LEU A 363 9.50 -8.81 11.14
C LEU A 363 9.59 -9.75 12.35
N THR A 364 8.66 -10.71 12.47
CA THR A 364 8.64 -11.71 13.54
C THR A 364 9.48 -12.95 13.19
N ILE A 365 9.72 -13.21 11.90
CA ILE A 365 10.47 -14.38 11.39
C ILE A 365 11.86 -14.55 12.03
N PRO A 366 12.70 -13.51 12.15
CA PRO A 366 14.04 -13.67 12.74
C PRO A 366 14.03 -14.04 14.24
N LEU A 367 12.86 -13.92 14.89
CA LEU A 367 12.67 -14.17 16.31
C LEU A 367 11.99 -15.52 16.59
N MET A 368 11.63 -16.29 15.56
CA MET A 368 10.96 -17.59 15.72
C MET A 368 11.94 -18.75 15.57
N ASP A 369 11.77 -19.78 16.41
CA ASP A 369 12.49 -21.05 16.26
C ASP A 369 12.19 -21.69 14.88
N PRO A 370 13.19 -22.29 14.21
CA PRO A 370 13.06 -22.76 12.82
C PRO A 370 12.05 -23.89 12.62
N THR A 371 11.74 -24.66 13.67
CA THR A 371 10.79 -25.79 13.61
C THR A 371 9.31 -25.38 13.66
N PRO A 372 8.82 -24.54 14.59
CA PRO A 372 7.44 -24.03 14.56
C PRO A 372 7.20 -23.00 13.44
N LEU A 373 8.23 -22.32 12.96
CA LEU A 373 8.12 -21.30 11.92
C LEU A 373 7.54 -21.81 10.60
N VAL A 374 7.96 -23.01 10.15
CA VAL A 374 7.45 -23.61 8.91
C VAL A 374 5.96 -23.94 9.05
N THR A 375 5.55 -24.48 10.19
CA THR A 375 4.15 -24.78 10.51
C THR A 375 3.30 -23.50 10.55
N GLU A 376 3.82 -22.41 11.12
CA GLU A 376 3.13 -21.12 11.12
C GLU A 376 3.04 -20.49 9.72
N LEU A 377 4.08 -20.64 8.88
CA LEU A 377 4.09 -20.17 7.49
C LEU A 377 3.04 -20.89 6.64
N GLU A 378 2.86 -22.19 6.87
CA GLU A 378 1.81 -23.00 6.28
C GLU A 378 0.41 -22.60 6.78
N ASN A 379 0.25 -22.40 8.10
CA ASN A 379 -1.02 -21.95 8.71
C ASN A 379 -1.46 -20.58 8.17
N VAL A 380 -0.52 -19.63 8.06
CA VAL A 380 -0.80 -18.31 7.50
C VAL A 380 -1.15 -18.41 6.02
N SER A 381 -0.39 -19.20 5.25
CA SER A 381 -0.70 -19.45 3.84
C SER A 381 -2.08 -20.07 3.66
N PHE A 382 -2.46 -21.00 4.53
CA PHE A 382 -3.78 -21.62 4.56
C PHE A 382 -4.89 -20.60 4.86
N ASN A 383 -4.74 -19.80 5.91
CA ASN A 383 -5.73 -18.78 6.30
C ASN A 383 -5.95 -17.76 5.17
N ILE A 384 -4.88 -17.29 4.54
CA ILE A 384 -4.95 -16.37 3.40
C ILE A 384 -5.63 -17.03 2.20
N SER A 385 -5.38 -18.33 1.98
CA SER A 385 -6.00 -19.09 0.88
C SER A 385 -7.51 -19.12 1.04
N ILE A 386 -8.02 -19.32 2.26
CA ILE A 386 -9.47 -19.32 2.55
C ILE A 386 -10.09 -17.95 2.26
N VAL A 387 -9.50 -16.88 2.81
CA VAL A 387 -10.00 -15.52 2.59
C VAL A 387 -9.98 -15.15 1.11
N SER A 388 -8.90 -15.51 0.41
CA SER A 388 -8.76 -15.27 -1.03
C SER A 388 -9.78 -16.07 -1.85
N LEU A 389 -10.11 -17.30 -1.44
CA LEU A 389 -11.08 -18.15 -2.12
C LEU A 389 -12.47 -17.50 -2.15
N VAL A 390 -12.93 -16.95 -1.02
CA VAL A 390 -14.23 -16.26 -0.93
C VAL A 390 -14.28 -15.08 -1.90
N ALA A 391 -13.22 -14.27 -1.93
CA ALA A 391 -13.11 -13.14 -2.85
C ALA A 391 -13.07 -13.60 -4.32
N LEU A 392 -12.33 -14.68 -4.62
CA LEU A 392 -12.22 -15.27 -5.96
C LEU A 392 -13.53 -15.82 -6.49
N VAL A 393 -14.28 -16.54 -5.66
CA VAL A 393 -15.61 -17.05 -6.01
C VAL A 393 -16.54 -15.89 -6.36
N TRP A 394 -16.57 -14.84 -5.53
CA TRP A 394 -17.36 -13.66 -5.78
C TRP A 394 -16.98 -12.98 -7.12
N THR A 395 -15.69 -12.72 -7.34
CA THR A 395 -15.23 -12.03 -8.56
C THR A 395 -15.45 -12.85 -9.82
N ILE A 396 -15.18 -14.16 -9.79
CA ILE A 396 -15.45 -15.05 -10.92
C ILE A 396 -16.96 -15.08 -11.21
N ALA A 397 -17.81 -15.18 -10.18
CA ALA A 397 -19.27 -15.13 -10.35
C ALA A 397 -19.71 -13.80 -10.97
N VAL A 398 -19.22 -12.67 -10.47
CA VAL A 398 -19.50 -11.34 -11.03
C VAL A 398 -19.06 -11.26 -12.49
N MET A 399 -17.88 -11.76 -12.85
CA MET A 399 -17.39 -11.77 -14.23
C MET A 399 -18.24 -12.64 -15.16
N LEU A 400 -18.62 -13.84 -14.74
CA LEU A 400 -19.48 -14.75 -15.49
C LEU A 400 -20.89 -14.15 -15.70
N LEU A 401 -21.47 -13.57 -14.65
CA LEU A 401 -22.76 -12.86 -14.70
C LEU A 401 -22.71 -11.62 -15.61
N SER A 402 -21.52 -11.10 -15.97
CA SER A 402 -21.39 -9.96 -16.90
C SER A 402 -21.75 -10.29 -18.32
N ARG A 403 -21.58 -11.56 -18.72
CA ARG A 403 -21.50 -11.99 -20.12
C ARG A 403 -20.45 -11.26 -20.98
N LYS A 404 -19.62 -10.38 -20.39
CA LYS A 404 -18.52 -9.64 -21.05
C LYS A 404 -17.22 -10.44 -21.17
N PHE A 405 -17.18 -11.68 -20.69
CA PHE A 405 -15.98 -12.54 -20.70
C PHE A 405 -15.47 -12.88 -22.11
N ASN A 406 -16.30 -12.72 -23.15
CA ASN A 406 -15.90 -12.96 -24.54
C ASN A 406 -14.96 -11.87 -25.10
N ARG A 407 -14.78 -10.73 -24.42
CA ARG A 407 -13.78 -9.74 -24.81
C ARG A 407 -12.40 -10.15 -24.30
N LEU A 408 -11.36 -10.01 -25.13
CA LEU A 408 -10.03 -10.57 -24.87
C LEU A 408 -9.38 -10.12 -23.53
N PRO A 409 -9.41 -8.84 -23.14
CA PRO A 409 -8.85 -8.44 -21.84
C PRO A 409 -9.57 -9.08 -20.66
N HIS A 410 -10.91 -9.18 -20.73
CA HIS A 410 -11.72 -9.83 -19.70
C HIS A 410 -11.55 -11.35 -19.70
N LEU A 411 -11.29 -11.96 -20.86
CA LEU A 411 -10.99 -13.39 -20.98
C LEU A 411 -9.66 -13.73 -20.30
N PHE A 412 -8.62 -12.91 -20.48
CA PHE A 412 -7.31 -13.12 -19.84
C PHE A 412 -7.38 -12.84 -18.33
N ALA A 413 -8.13 -11.82 -17.92
CA ALA A 413 -8.47 -11.55 -16.53
C ALA A 413 -9.18 -12.74 -15.85
N LEU A 414 -10.15 -13.36 -16.52
CA LEU A 414 -10.86 -14.53 -16.00
C LEU A 414 -9.91 -15.71 -15.79
N ASN A 415 -8.97 -15.94 -16.71
CA ASN A 415 -7.97 -17.00 -16.56
C ASN A 415 -6.96 -16.71 -15.45
N LEU A 416 -6.57 -15.46 -15.24
CA LEU A 416 -5.76 -15.06 -14.08
C LEU A 416 -6.48 -15.40 -12.76
N PHE A 417 -7.77 -15.09 -12.66
CA PHE A 417 -8.56 -15.41 -11.47
C PHE A 417 -8.78 -16.91 -11.30
N LEU A 418 -8.97 -17.65 -12.39
CA LEU A 418 -9.06 -19.11 -12.34
C LEU A 418 -7.73 -19.73 -11.87
N ALA A 419 -6.59 -19.24 -12.35
CA ALA A 419 -5.27 -19.68 -11.87
C ALA A 419 -5.10 -19.37 -10.38
N GLN A 420 -5.46 -18.17 -9.93
CA GLN A 420 -5.38 -17.81 -8.51
C GLN A 420 -6.34 -18.64 -7.63
N PHE A 421 -7.53 -18.98 -8.15
CA PHE A 421 -8.47 -19.88 -7.49
C PHE A 421 -7.87 -21.27 -7.31
N LEU A 422 -7.24 -21.82 -8.37
CA LEU A 422 -6.55 -23.11 -8.29
C LEU A 422 -5.38 -23.10 -7.31
N VAL A 423 -4.62 -21.99 -7.19
CA VAL A 423 -3.57 -21.85 -6.16
C VAL A 423 -4.16 -21.96 -4.75
N CYS A 424 -5.28 -21.27 -4.48
CA CYS A 424 -5.92 -21.31 -3.16
C CYS A 424 -6.46 -22.70 -2.83
N VAL A 425 -7.14 -23.34 -3.79
CA VAL A 425 -7.61 -24.73 -3.64
C VAL A 425 -6.44 -25.68 -3.40
N SER A 426 -5.37 -25.56 -4.18
CA SER A 426 -4.20 -26.43 -4.06
C SER A 426 -3.48 -26.25 -2.72
N MET A 427 -3.43 -25.04 -2.16
CA MET A 427 -2.86 -24.80 -0.82
C MET A 427 -3.70 -25.37 0.31
N ILE A 428 -5.03 -25.29 0.18
CA ILE A 428 -5.93 -25.93 1.13
C ILE A 428 -5.74 -27.45 1.07
N LEU A 429 -5.70 -28.04 -0.13
CA LEU A 429 -5.40 -29.46 -0.31
C LEU A 429 -4.03 -29.82 0.25
N TRP A 430 -2.99 -29.01 0.04
CA TRP A 430 -1.64 -29.26 0.54
C TRP A 430 -1.64 -29.43 2.07
N ASN A 431 -2.28 -28.52 2.81
CA ASN A 431 -2.35 -28.59 4.28
C ASN A 431 -3.06 -29.87 4.79
N PHE A 432 -4.02 -30.40 4.04
CA PHE A 432 -4.71 -31.65 4.40
C PHE A 432 -3.94 -32.91 3.96
N LEU A 433 -3.31 -32.90 2.77
CA LEU A 433 -2.59 -34.05 2.23
C LEU A 433 -1.19 -34.23 2.82
N VAL A 434 -0.55 -33.16 3.29
CA VAL A 434 0.75 -33.25 3.98
C VAL A 434 0.63 -33.99 5.31
N LYS A 435 -0.49 -33.83 6.02
CA LYS A 435 -0.76 -34.49 7.31
C LYS A 435 -1.08 -35.98 7.19
N GLN A 436 -1.30 -36.49 5.97
CA GLN A 436 -1.45 -37.93 5.70
C GLN A 436 -0.14 -38.47 5.11
N GLU A 437 0.58 -39.29 5.88
CA GLU A 437 1.94 -39.74 5.55
C GLU A 437 2.02 -40.57 4.25
N ASP A 438 0.98 -41.32 3.87
CA ASP A 438 1.09 -42.41 2.89
C ASP A 438 0.74 -42.08 1.42
N ASN A 439 0.24 -40.88 1.09
CA ASN A 439 -0.28 -40.58 -0.26
C ASN A 439 0.70 -39.80 -1.17
N LEU A 440 1.79 -40.45 -1.61
CA LEU A 440 2.81 -39.85 -2.51
C LEU A 440 2.21 -39.29 -3.82
N VAL A 441 1.27 -40.01 -4.43
CA VAL A 441 0.60 -39.59 -5.67
C VAL A 441 -0.24 -38.32 -5.43
N GLY A 442 -0.92 -38.26 -4.28
CA GLY A 442 -1.69 -37.08 -3.88
C GLY A 442 -0.80 -35.85 -3.67
N LYS A 443 0.38 -36.03 -3.05
CA LYS A 443 1.38 -34.95 -2.89
C LYS A 443 1.88 -34.44 -4.25
N MET A 444 2.18 -35.33 -5.20
CA MET A 444 2.63 -34.93 -6.54
C MET A 444 1.54 -34.22 -7.35
N ILE A 445 0.29 -34.70 -7.32
CA ILE A 445 -0.83 -34.05 -8.03
C ILE A 445 -1.07 -32.66 -7.44
N THR A 446 -1.09 -32.56 -6.11
CA THR A 446 -1.32 -31.28 -5.41
C THR A 446 -0.17 -30.30 -5.68
N PHE A 447 1.08 -30.76 -5.67
CA PHE A 447 2.25 -29.96 -6.03
C PHE A 447 2.16 -29.46 -7.49
N THR A 448 1.80 -30.35 -8.42
CA THR A 448 1.67 -30.02 -9.85
C THR A 448 0.60 -28.97 -10.07
N LEU A 449 -0.55 -29.14 -9.41
CA LEU A 449 -1.65 -28.19 -9.48
C LEU A 449 -1.26 -26.85 -8.86
N LEU A 450 -0.58 -26.87 -7.71
CA LEU A 450 -0.14 -25.69 -6.99
C LEU A 450 0.86 -24.86 -7.79
N TYR A 451 1.98 -25.46 -8.21
CA TYR A 451 3.02 -24.73 -8.95
C TYR A 451 2.64 -24.47 -10.40
N GLY A 452 1.86 -25.35 -11.04
CA GLY A 452 1.35 -25.12 -12.38
C GLY A 452 0.40 -23.92 -12.42
N SER A 453 -0.52 -23.82 -11.45
CA SER A 453 -1.40 -22.66 -11.33
C SER A 453 -0.65 -21.41 -10.88
N LEU A 454 0.28 -21.51 -9.92
CA LEU A 454 1.10 -20.37 -9.49
C LEU A 454 1.92 -19.79 -10.64
N TYR A 455 2.56 -20.63 -11.45
CA TYR A 455 3.33 -20.20 -12.62
C TYR A 455 2.43 -19.59 -13.69
N SER A 456 1.23 -20.15 -13.89
CA SER A 456 0.21 -19.57 -14.77
C SER A 456 -0.20 -18.17 -14.34
N THR A 457 -0.30 -17.89 -13.03
CA THR A 457 -0.61 -16.52 -12.57
C THR A 457 0.43 -15.50 -13.04
N TYR A 458 1.73 -15.82 -13.08
CA TYR A 458 2.76 -14.90 -13.58
C TYR A 458 2.63 -14.64 -15.08
N ILE A 459 2.33 -15.69 -15.86
CA ILE A 459 2.13 -15.55 -17.31
C ILE A 459 0.91 -14.70 -17.62
N TRP A 460 -0.25 -14.98 -17.00
CA TRP A 460 -1.47 -14.20 -17.23
C TRP A 460 -1.32 -12.73 -16.83
N THR A 461 -0.59 -12.47 -15.73
CA THR A 461 -0.21 -11.12 -15.29
C THR A 461 0.56 -10.37 -16.38
N GLY A 462 1.45 -11.06 -17.11
CA GLY A 462 2.20 -10.47 -18.24
C GLY A 462 1.39 -10.35 -19.54
N LEU A 463 0.49 -11.31 -19.81
CA LEU A 463 -0.30 -11.36 -21.04
C LEU A 463 -1.42 -10.30 -21.09
N ILE A 464 -1.96 -9.88 -19.93
CA ILE A 464 -3.04 -8.87 -19.89
C ILE A 464 -2.56 -7.53 -20.50
N PRO A 465 -1.41 -6.97 -20.13
CA PRO A 465 -0.93 -5.71 -20.71
C PRO A 465 -0.45 -5.85 -22.14
N LEU A 466 0.10 -7.00 -22.52
CA LEU A 466 0.37 -7.34 -23.92
C LEU A 466 -0.91 -7.30 -24.75
N CYS A 467 -1.99 -7.90 -24.26
CA CYS A 467 -3.31 -7.87 -24.91
C CYS A 467 -3.82 -6.44 -25.07
N LEU A 468 -3.67 -5.61 -24.05
CA LEU A 468 -4.11 -4.21 -24.06
C LEU A 468 -3.30 -3.37 -25.04
N ALA A 469 -1.97 -3.56 -25.09
CA ALA A 469 -1.11 -2.87 -26.05
C ALA A 469 -1.43 -3.26 -27.51
N LEU A 470 -1.71 -4.53 -27.75
CA LEU A 470 -2.04 -5.06 -29.08
C LEU A 470 -3.47 -4.74 -29.54
N THR A 471 -4.40 -4.52 -28.60
CA THR A 471 -5.79 -4.13 -28.94
C THR A 471 -5.84 -2.75 -29.60
N ASN A 472 -4.89 -1.86 -29.28
CA ASN A 472 -4.79 -0.54 -29.90
C ASN A 472 -4.17 -0.55 -31.31
N ARG A 473 -3.63 -1.70 -31.76
CA ARG A 473 -2.89 -1.82 -33.03
C ARG A 473 -3.71 -2.48 -34.15
N ASP A 474 -4.96 -2.89 -33.89
CA ASP A 474 -5.77 -3.81 -34.74
C ASP A 474 -5.09 -5.17 -35.08
N ASP A 475 -3.79 -5.33 -34.77
CA ASP A 475 -2.96 -6.51 -35.03
C ASP A 475 -3.40 -7.75 -34.24
N LEU A 476 -4.11 -7.58 -33.13
CA LEU A 476 -4.58 -8.70 -32.31
C LEU A 476 -5.62 -9.57 -33.03
N LEU A 477 -6.34 -9.03 -34.02
CA LEU A 477 -7.30 -9.77 -34.84
C LEU A 477 -6.64 -10.87 -35.71
N ARG A 478 -5.32 -10.84 -35.89
CA ARG A 478 -4.57 -11.90 -36.60
C ARG A 478 -4.11 -13.05 -35.68
N LEU A 479 -4.04 -12.84 -34.36
CA LEU A 479 -3.56 -13.86 -33.41
C LEU A 479 -4.74 -14.58 -32.76
N ARG A 480 -4.87 -15.90 -33.02
CA ARG A 480 -5.94 -16.73 -32.45
C ARG A 480 -5.84 -16.75 -30.90
N PRO A 481 -6.92 -16.44 -30.16
CA PRO A 481 -6.94 -16.46 -28.68
C PRO A 481 -6.48 -17.80 -28.07
N GLY A 482 -6.66 -18.90 -28.81
CA GLY A 482 -6.19 -20.23 -28.40
C GLY A 482 -4.67 -20.34 -28.19
N VAL A 483 -3.86 -19.56 -28.92
CA VAL A 483 -2.38 -19.56 -28.73
C VAL A 483 -2.02 -19.01 -27.35
N PHE A 484 -2.70 -17.94 -26.92
CA PHE A 484 -2.49 -17.35 -25.60
C PHE A 484 -2.99 -18.27 -24.47
N MET A 485 -4.04 -19.06 -24.71
CA MET A 485 -4.49 -20.09 -23.75
C MET A 485 -3.47 -21.21 -23.57
N ILE A 486 -2.90 -21.70 -24.67
CA ILE A 486 -1.84 -22.71 -24.65
C ILE A 486 -0.59 -22.14 -23.96
N LEU A 487 -0.26 -20.87 -24.21
CA LEU A 487 0.89 -20.23 -23.58
C LEU A 487 0.66 -19.99 -22.07
N GLY A 488 -0.53 -19.54 -21.69
CA GLY A 488 -0.93 -19.24 -20.31
C GLY A 488 -1.05 -20.46 -19.39
N TRP A 489 -1.48 -21.61 -19.91
CA TRP A 489 -1.65 -22.85 -19.13
C TRP A 489 -0.63 -23.94 -19.49
N GLY A 490 -0.25 -24.08 -20.74
CA GLY A 490 0.66 -25.13 -21.20
C GLY A 490 2.10 -24.93 -20.72
N VAL A 491 2.68 -23.73 -20.89
CA VAL A 491 4.07 -23.45 -20.49
C VAL A 491 4.30 -23.68 -18.98
N PRO A 492 3.44 -23.20 -18.06
CA PRO A 492 3.57 -23.47 -16.63
C PRO A 492 3.57 -24.95 -16.27
N PHE A 493 2.62 -25.72 -16.79
CA PHE A 493 2.46 -27.13 -16.46
C PHE A 493 3.54 -27.99 -17.09
N LEU A 494 4.04 -27.64 -18.29
CA LEU A 494 5.21 -28.29 -18.89
C LEU A 494 6.47 -28.03 -18.07
N MET A 495 6.63 -26.80 -17.55
CA MET A 495 7.77 -26.44 -16.71
C MET A 495 7.77 -27.24 -15.39
N VAL A 496 6.62 -27.35 -14.73
CA VAL A 496 6.46 -28.18 -13.53
C VAL A 496 6.61 -29.67 -13.86
N GLY A 497 6.10 -30.13 -15.00
CA GLY A 497 6.33 -31.49 -15.49
C GLY A 497 7.83 -31.80 -15.67
N SER A 498 8.60 -30.86 -16.24
CA SER A 498 10.06 -31.02 -16.35
C SER A 498 10.72 -31.11 -14.98
N LEU A 499 10.26 -30.32 -14.01
CA LEU A 499 10.76 -30.34 -12.63
C LEU A 499 10.48 -31.69 -11.95
N LEU A 500 9.31 -32.27 -12.16
CA LEU A 500 8.95 -33.59 -11.61
C LEU A 500 9.87 -34.71 -12.12
N VAL A 501 10.34 -34.59 -13.37
CA VAL A 501 11.19 -35.58 -14.04
C VAL A 501 12.67 -35.40 -13.69
N THR A 502 13.15 -34.17 -13.63
CA THR A 502 14.59 -33.88 -13.45
C THR A 502 15.00 -33.55 -12.03
N GLY A 503 14.06 -33.20 -11.16
CA GLY A 503 14.35 -32.71 -9.82
C GLY A 503 14.64 -33.85 -8.83
N GLU A 504 15.68 -33.66 -8.02
CA GLU A 504 15.91 -34.48 -6.82
C GLU A 504 14.99 -34.01 -5.70
N ARG A 505 14.26 -34.94 -5.07
CA ARG A 505 13.35 -34.62 -3.97
C ARG A 505 14.15 -34.44 -2.69
N THR A 506 13.82 -33.38 -1.97
CA THR A 506 14.27 -33.14 -0.60
C THR A 506 13.29 -33.78 0.38
N ASP A 507 13.78 -34.32 1.49
CA ASP A 507 12.96 -34.91 2.57
C ASP A 507 12.19 -33.86 3.40
N THR A 508 12.01 -32.65 2.85
CA THR A 508 11.37 -31.52 3.53
C THR A 508 9.88 -31.51 3.29
N ILE A 509 9.11 -31.24 4.35
CA ILE A 509 7.64 -31.14 4.33
C ILE A 509 7.15 -29.89 3.57
N ASP A 510 8.02 -28.89 3.36
CA ASP A 510 7.68 -27.59 2.77
C ASP A 510 7.42 -27.66 1.25
N SER A 511 6.22 -27.22 0.83
CA SER A 511 5.85 -27.04 -0.58
C SER A 511 6.83 -26.16 -1.38
N ALA A 512 7.41 -25.14 -0.74
CA ALA A 512 8.29 -24.15 -1.37
C ALA A 512 9.62 -24.74 -1.82
N PHE A 513 10.03 -25.85 -1.21
CA PHE A 513 11.34 -26.46 -1.35
C PHE A 513 11.31 -27.94 -1.74
N PHE A 514 10.16 -28.48 -2.13
CA PHE A 514 9.97 -29.90 -2.46
C PHE A 514 10.95 -30.45 -3.53
N TYR A 515 11.48 -29.57 -4.40
CA TYR A 515 12.54 -29.88 -5.39
C TYR A 515 13.77 -28.96 -5.28
N GLY A 516 13.95 -28.29 -4.13
CA GLY A 516 15.11 -27.47 -3.83
C GLY A 516 15.40 -26.34 -4.84
N LYS A 517 16.70 -26.15 -5.13
CA LYS A 517 17.20 -25.06 -6.00
C LYS A 517 16.66 -25.11 -7.43
N ALA A 518 16.39 -26.30 -7.97
CA ALA A 518 15.81 -26.45 -9.30
C ALA A 518 14.44 -25.77 -9.42
N GLN A 519 13.65 -25.75 -8.33
CA GLN A 519 12.35 -25.08 -8.28
C GLN A 519 12.47 -23.56 -8.30
N VAL A 520 13.54 -23.02 -7.71
CA VAL A 520 13.83 -21.58 -7.70
C VAL A 520 14.37 -21.11 -9.05
N GLU A 521 15.27 -21.88 -9.68
CA GLU A 521 15.82 -21.59 -11.01
C GLU A 521 14.73 -21.51 -12.08
N LYS A 522 13.78 -22.47 -12.06
CA LYS A 522 12.63 -22.46 -12.98
C LYS A 522 11.75 -21.23 -12.76
N ARG A 523 11.53 -20.83 -11.52
CA ARG A 523 10.74 -19.63 -11.18
C ARG A 523 11.40 -18.34 -11.69
N LEU A 524 12.72 -18.23 -11.56
CA LEU A 524 13.52 -17.11 -12.05
C LEU A 524 13.47 -16.99 -13.58
N GLN A 525 13.64 -18.09 -14.30
CA GLN A 525 13.58 -18.11 -15.77
C GLN A 525 12.23 -17.56 -16.27
N LEU A 526 11.13 -18.00 -15.64
CA LEU A 526 9.79 -17.54 -16.00
C LEU A 526 9.59 -16.05 -15.69
N ALA A 527 10.01 -15.60 -14.49
CA ALA A 527 9.91 -14.19 -14.11
C ALA A 527 10.72 -13.27 -15.03
N PHE A 528 11.93 -13.69 -15.45
CA PHE A 528 12.79 -12.93 -16.36
C PHE A 528 12.20 -12.79 -17.76
N CYS A 529 11.80 -13.90 -18.39
CA CYS A 529 11.26 -13.89 -19.74
C CYS A 529 10.01 -13.01 -19.87
N PHE A 530 9.09 -13.10 -18.91
CA PHE A 530 7.85 -12.32 -18.95
C PHE A 530 8.05 -10.86 -18.51
N SER A 531 8.98 -10.55 -17.60
CA SER A 531 9.30 -9.16 -17.26
C SER A 531 9.96 -8.42 -18.43
N PHE A 532 10.82 -9.09 -19.20
CA PHE A 532 11.47 -8.51 -20.38
C PHE A 532 10.48 -8.27 -21.54
N LEU A 533 9.65 -9.28 -21.85
CA LEU A 533 8.57 -9.14 -22.84
C LEU A 533 7.57 -8.04 -22.46
N TYR A 534 7.36 -7.85 -21.18
CA TYR A 534 6.47 -6.81 -20.68
C TYR A 534 7.07 -5.41 -20.83
N PHE A 535 8.32 -5.22 -20.40
CA PHE A 535 8.98 -3.92 -20.43
C PHE A 535 9.07 -3.38 -21.86
N SER A 536 9.38 -4.24 -22.83
CA SER A 536 9.40 -3.87 -24.25
C SER A 536 8.02 -3.43 -24.77
N CYS A 537 6.93 -4.10 -24.36
CA CYS A 537 5.57 -3.70 -24.74
C CYS A 537 5.12 -2.40 -24.06
N PHE A 538 5.51 -2.17 -22.80
CA PHE A 538 5.17 -0.93 -22.09
C PHE A 538 5.89 0.30 -22.65
N VAL A 539 7.19 0.18 -22.94
CA VAL A 539 7.97 1.24 -23.59
C VAL A 539 7.35 1.56 -24.96
N SER A 540 6.99 0.53 -25.74
CA SER A 540 6.30 0.71 -27.01
C SER A 540 4.96 1.45 -26.87
N PHE A 541 4.19 1.16 -25.81
CA PHE A 541 2.91 1.83 -25.54
C PHE A 541 3.09 3.30 -25.11
N ILE A 542 4.09 3.62 -24.29
CA ILE A 542 4.37 5.00 -23.86
C ILE A 542 4.87 5.85 -25.03
N CYS A 543 5.79 5.34 -25.85
CA CYS A 543 6.32 6.08 -27.00
C CYS A 543 5.20 6.48 -27.98
N GLN A 544 4.21 5.62 -28.19
CA GLN A 544 3.07 5.93 -29.07
C GLN A 544 2.07 6.95 -28.49
N GLY A 545 1.95 7.02 -27.17
CA GLY A 545 1.12 8.04 -26.51
C GLY A 545 1.64 9.46 -26.76
N GLN A 546 2.94 9.61 -27.03
CA GLN A 546 3.55 10.90 -27.41
C GLN A 546 3.35 11.22 -28.89
N ASP A 547 3.41 10.23 -29.79
CA ASP A 547 3.21 10.43 -31.24
C ASP A 547 1.77 10.86 -31.59
N THR A 548 0.79 10.37 -30.84
CA THR A 548 -0.64 10.74 -31.03
C THR A 548 -0.91 12.19 -30.59
N VAL A 549 -0.19 12.68 -29.59
CA VAL A 549 -0.26 14.08 -29.14
C VAL A 549 0.47 15.01 -30.11
N GLY A 550 1.60 14.57 -30.68
CA GLY A 550 2.32 15.31 -31.73
C GLY A 550 1.50 15.51 -33.01
N THR A 551 0.80 14.47 -33.46
CA THR A 551 -0.06 14.53 -34.67
C THR A 551 -1.35 15.33 -34.48
N LEU A 552 -1.92 15.37 -33.26
CA LEU A 552 -3.05 16.26 -32.93
C LEU A 552 -2.64 17.74 -32.90
N CYS A 553 -1.42 18.05 -32.44
CA CYS A 553 -0.87 19.41 -32.49
C CYS A 553 -0.59 19.88 -33.93
N ASP A 554 -0.07 19.01 -34.80
CA ASP A 554 0.14 19.32 -36.22
C ASP A 554 -1.18 19.47 -36.99
N GLY A 555 -2.19 18.64 -36.67
CA GLY A 555 -3.53 18.72 -37.26
C GLY A 555 -4.31 19.99 -36.87
N GLN A 556 -4.12 20.50 -35.65
CA GLN A 556 -4.70 21.78 -35.23
C GLN A 556 -3.96 23.00 -35.82
N GLN A 557 -2.67 22.89 -36.15
CA GLN A 557 -1.97 23.96 -36.86
C GLN A 557 -2.35 24.03 -38.36
N GLN A 558 -2.58 22.91 -39.03
CA GLN A 558 -3.02 22.90 -40.44
C GLN A 558 -4.47 23.35 -40.65
N MET A 559 -5.34 23.25 -39.64
CA MET A 559 -6.74 23.71 -39.73
C MET A 559 -6.92 25.20 -39.35
N SER A 560 -5.84 25.90 -38.99
CA SER A 560 -5.89 27.33 -38.60
C SER A 560 -5.57 28.32 -39.74
N SER A 561 -5.37 27.85 -40.98
CA SER A 561 -5.01 28.70 -42.13
C SER A 561 -5.98 28.62 -43.32
N SER A 562 -7.29 28.46 -43.10
CA SER A 562 -8.28 28.55 -44.19
C SER A 562 -9.55 29.26 -43.72
N SER A 563 -9.84 30.40 -44.36
CA SER A 563 -10.84 31.39 -44.01
C SER A 563 -12.29 31.00 -44.41
N GLU A 564 -13.25 31.47 -43.60
CA GLU A 564 -14.65 31.88 -43.89
C GLU A 564 -15.73 30.83 -44.28
N GLN A 565 -16.69 30.54 -43.37
CA GLN A 565 -18.18 30.63 -43.52
C GLN A 565 -18.98 29.93 -42.36
N PRO A 566 -20.30 30.21 -42.15
CA PRO A 566 -20.84 30.49 -40.81
C PRO A 566 -21.62 29.36 -40.10
N LEU A 567 -21.67 29.51 -38.77
CA LEU A 567 -22.67 29.07 -37.77
C LEU A 567 -23.47 27.77 -38.06
N ASN A 568 -22.97 26.64 -37.53
CA ASN A 568 -23.81 25.50 -37.17
C ASN A 568 -23.48 25.07 -35.74
N LEU A 569 -24.49 25.06 -34.87
CA LEU A 569 -24.42 24.48 -33.53
C LEU A 569 -24.04 22.99 -33.62
N PRO A 570 -23.10 22.48 -32.81
CA PRO A 570 -22.86 21.04 -32.75
C PRO A 570 -24.03 20.35 -32.03
N PRO A 571 -24.43 19.13 -32.45
CA PRO A 571 -25.51 18.39 -31.80
C PRO A 571 -25.09 17.91 -30.39
N PRO A 572 -26.04 17.75 -29.46
CA PRO A 572 -25.73 17.28 -28.12
C PRO A 572 -25.55 15.76 -28.12
N GLY A 573 -24.42 15.30 -27.58
CA GLY A 573 -24.29 13.95 -27.02
C GLY A 573 -23.39 13.00 -27.79
N LEU A 574 -22.13 12.94 -27.35
CA LEU A 574 -21.36 11.71 -27.18
C LEU A 574 -20.24 12.04 -26.19
N GLN A 575 -20.48 11.77 -24.90
CA GLN A 575 -19.40 11.78 -23.91
C GLN A 575 -18.35 10.73 -24.32
N PRO A 576 -17.05 10.99 -24.14
CA PRO A 576 -15.99 10.03 -24.44
C PRO A 576 -16.01 8.93 -23.37
N VAL A 577 -16.82 7.89 -23.61
CA VAL A 577 -16.86 6.68 -22.77
C VAL A 577 -15.53 5.91 -22.87
N ASP A 578 -14.77 6.11 -23.95
CA ASP A 578 -13.52 5.39 -24.24
C ASP A 578 -12.30 5.86 -23.42
N ASP A 579 -12.25 7.14 -23.04
CA ASP A 579 -11.12 7.69 -22.28
C ASP A 579 -11.05 7.10 -20.88
N LYS A 580 -12.17 7.01 -20.16
CA LYS A 580 -12.19 6.43 -18.81
C LYS A 580 -11.79 4.96 -18.78
N GLN A 581 -12.13 4.21 -19.83
CA GLN A 581 -11.78 2.80 -19.93
C GLN A 581 -10.27 2.65 -20.19
N THR A 582 -9.70 3.40 -21.12
CA THR A 582 -8.26 3.36 -21.43
C THR A 582 -7.37 3.71 -20.22
N VAL A 583 -7.80 4.66 -19.39
CA VAL A 583 -7.10 5.04 -18.15
C VAL A 583 -6.96 3.89 -17.16
N ARG A 584 -8.06 3.18 -16.94
CA ARG A 584 -8.08 2.03 -16.03
C ARG A 584 -7.09 0.97 -16.48
N HIS A 585 -6.98 0.77 -17.80
CA HIS A 585 -6.03 -0.16 -18.40
C HIS A 585 -4.57 0.28 -18.25
N VAL A 586 -4.23 1.54 -18.53
CA VAL A 586 -2.85 2.06 -18.33
C VAL A 586 -2.41 1.95 -16.87
N LEU A 587 -3.31 2.24 -15.95
CA LEU A 587 -3.03 2.20 -14.52
C LEU A 587 -2.91 0.77 -13.99
N LEU A 588 -3.68 -0.17 -14.54
CA LEU A 588 -3.50 -1.60 -14.32
C LEU A 588 -2.14 -2.07 -14.85
N CYS A 589 -1.77 -1.66 -16.07
CA CYS A 589 -0.47 -1.98 -16.67
C CYS A 589 0.71 -1.44 -15.83
N LEU A 590 0.63 -0.21 -15.32
CA LEU A 590 1.69 0.33 -14.46
C LEU A 590 1.87 -0.46 -13.15
N LEU A 591 0.77 -0.84 -12.49
CA LEU A 591 0.83 -1.68 -11.28
C LEU A 591 1.38 -3.08 -11.57
N LEU A 592 1.09 -3.63 -12.75
CA LEU A 592 1.62 -4.92 -13.21
C LEU A 592 3.14 -4.85 -13.46
N ILE A 593 3.67 -3.72 -13.96
CA ILE A 593 5.14 -3.50 -14.14
C ILE A 593 5.85 -3.49 -12.82
N VAL A 594 5.36 -2.67 -11.89
CA VAL A 594 6.00 -2.44 -10.59
C VAL A 594 6.09 -3.79 -9.85
N SER A 595 5.04 -4.61 -9.95
CA SER A 595 5.06 -5.98 -9.44
C SER A 595 6.07 -6.90 -10.14
N LEU A 596 6.09 -6.92 -11.48
CA LEU A 596 6.98 -7.78 -12.26
C LEU A 596 8.45 -7.41 -12.04
N LEU A 597 8.79 -6.12 -12.02
CA LEU A 597 10.13 -5.62 -11.80
C LEU A 597 10.65 -6.03 -10.41
N ALA A 598 9.80 -5.92 -9.38
CA ALA A 598 10.16 -6.35 -8.05
C ALA A 598 10.36 -7.88 -7.96
N ASN A 599 9.53 -8.67 -8.66
CA ASN A 599 9.69 -10.13 -8.70
C ASN A 599 11.02 -10.49 -9.37
N LEU A 600 11.35 -9.80 -10.48
CA LEU A 600 12.62 -9.94 -11.17
C LEU A 600 13.80 -9.61 -10.26
N SER A 601 13.76 -8.46 -9.58
CA SER A 601 14.79 -8.02 -8.65
C SER A 601 14.99 -9.00 -7.48
N SER A 602 13.90 -9.57 -6.94
CA SER A 602 13.98 -10.58 -5.89
C SER A 602 14.60 -11.89 -6.39
N CYS A 603 14.22 -12.35 -7.58
CA CYS A 603 14.82 -13.56 -8.15
C CYS A 603 16.30 -13.36 -8.53
N LEU A 604 16.68 -12.18 -9.05
CA LEU A 604 18.09 -11.83 -9.31
C LEU A 604 18.91 -11.80 -8.02
N TRP A 605 18.36 -11.25 -6.93
CA TRP A 605 19.03 -11.22 -5.64
C TRP A 605 19.42 -12.63 -5.16
N TRP A 606 18.52 -13.61 -5.31
CA TRP A 606 18.75 -15.00 -4.90
C TRP A 606 19.75 -15.75 -5.79
N LEU A 607 19.90 -15.33 -7.05
CA LEU A 607 20.92 -15.90 -7.95
C LEU A 607 22.34 -15.46 -7.57
N PHE A 608 22.49 -14.20 -7.15
CA PHE A 608 23.79 -13.61 -6.86
C PHE A 608 24.20 -13.69 -5.38
N ASN A 609 23.23 -13.87 -4.47
CA ASN A 609 23.50 -13.97 -3.04
C ASN A 609 23.08 -15.34 -2.52
N LYS A 610 24.00 -16.02 -1.83
CA LYS A 610 23.74 -17.32 -1.18
C LYS A 610 22.83 -17.22 0.03
N ASP A 611 22.76 -16.04 0.65
CA ASP A 611 21.87 -15.75 1.77
C ASP A 611 20.75 -14.79 1.35
N PRO A 612 19.49 -15.07 1.69
CA PRO A 612 18.40 -14.11 1.67
C PRO A 612 18.68 -12.97 2.67
N GLY A 613 19.45 -11.97 2.24
CA GLY A 613 19.59 -10.73 2.99
C GLY A 613 18.24 -10.05 3.21
N ARG A 614 18.17 -9.14 4.18
CA ARG A 614 16.98 -8.32 4.53
C ARG A 614 16.32 -7.67 3.29
N LEU A 615 17.12 -7.27 2.31
CA LEU A 615 16.68 -6.70 1.03
C LEU A 615 15.81 -7.66 0.21
N TYR A 616 16.04 -8.97 0.28
CA TYR A 616 15.23 -9.98 -0.40
C TYR A 616 13.79 -9.99 0.13
N LEU A 617 13.63 -9.93 1.45
CA LEU A 617 12.33 -9.89 2.10
C LEU A 617 11.60 -8.58 1.80
N GLU A 618 12.32 -7.46 1.73
CA GLU A 618 11.79 -6.14 1.35
C GLU A 618 11.37 -6.07 -0.12
N LEU A 619 12.11 -6.72 -1.02
CA LEU A 619 11.75 -6.87 -2.44
C LEU A 619 10.52 -7.77 -2.61
N GLN A 620 10.44 -8.89 -1.89
CA GLN A 620 9.25 -9.75 -1.90
C GLN A 620 8.03 -9.02 -1.35
N PHE A 621 8.22 -8.25 -0.28
CA PHE A 621 7.20 -7.36 0.27
C PHE A 621 6.69 -6.35 -0.76
N PHE A 622 7.60 -5.66 -1.46
CA PHE A 622 7.28 -4.78 -2.59
C PHE A 622 6.44 -5.52 -3.65
N CYS A 623 6.76 -6.78 -3.97
CA CYS A 623 5.98 -7.57 -4.92
C CYS A 623 4.54 -7.81 -4.47
N ALA A 624 4.26 -8.09 -3.19
CA ALA A 624 2.86 -8.28 -2.77
C ALA A 624 2.07 -6.99 -2.76
N VAL A 625 2.70 -5.88 -2.36
CA VAL A 625 2.10 -4.54 -2.41
C VAL A 625 1.60 -4.26 -3.83
N ALA A 626 2.49 -4.38 -4.81
CA ALA A 626 2.19 -4.08 -6.19
C ALA A 626 1.16 -5.05 -6.82
N ASN A 627 1.16 -6.33 -6.40
CA ASN A 627 0.16 -7.31 -6.85
C ASN A 627 -1.23 -7.10 -6.24
N TYR A 628 -1.34 -6.62 -5.00
CA TYR A 628 -2.64 -6.43 -4.35
C TYR A 628 -3.46 -5.29 -4.98
N GLY A 629 -2.80 -4.23 -5.46
CA GLY A 629 -3.45 -3.13 -6.17
C GLY A 629 -4.21 -3.54 -7.45
N GLN A 630 -3.95 -4.73 -7.98
CA GLN A 630 -4.54 -5.27 -9.21
C GLN A 630 -5.96 -5.82 -8.99
N TRP A 631 -6.21 -6.44 -7.82
CA TRP A 631 -7.47 -7.12 -7.49
C TRP A 631 -8.67 -6.18 -7.48
N ARG A 632 -8.51 -5.00 -6.85
CA ARG A 632 -9.63 -4.07 -6.61
C ARG A 632 -10.16 -3.43 -7.89
N ARG A 633 -9.31 -3.13 -8.86
CA ARG A 633 -9.73 -2.44 -10.09
C ARG A 633 -10.39 -3.35 -11.13
N MET A 634 -10.01 -4.62 -11.20
CA MET A 634 -10.68 -5.57 -12.08
C MET A 634 -12.12 -5.88 -11.60
N CYS A 635 -12.41 -5.74 -10.30
CA CYS A 635 -13.78 -5.79 -9.76
C CYS A 635 -14.59 -4.50 -10.00
N GLU A 636 -13.94 -3.34 -10.18
CA GLU A 636 -14.60 -2.05 -10.48
C GLU A 636 -15.08 -1.90 -11.93
N ASP A 637 -14.90 -2.93 -12.76
CA ASP A 637 -15.53 -3.00 -14.10
C ASP A 637 -17.05 -3.19 -14.05
N LYS A 638 -17.66 -3.18 -12.85
CA LYS A 638 -19.06 -3.53 -12.66
C LYS A 638 -19.87 -2.83 -11.57
N LEU A 639 -19.40 -1.71 -11.01
CA LEU A 639 -20.21 -0.87 -10.12
C LEU A 639 -20.24 0.59 -10.59
#